data_AF-A0A8H7EAX0-F1
#
_entry.id   AF-A0A8H7EAX0-F1
#
_cell.length_a   1.000
_cell.length_b   1.000
_cell.length_c   1.000
_cell.angle_alpha   90.00
_cell.angle_beta   90.00
_cell.angle_gamma   90.00
#
_symmetry.space_group_name_H-M   'P 1'
#
loop_
_entity.id
_entity.type
_entity.pdbx_description
1 polymer ?
#
loop_
_entity_poly.entity_id
_entity_poly.type
_entity_poly.pdbx_seq_one_letter_code
_entity_poly.pdbx_strand_id
1 'polypeptide(L)'
;MEIRNILPEDVKNVATNNARSIPADEIDATFKSQYTDLISAPLGSKVLSFSDEWFAAAENLITPTPPIRKPGVFVHSGAWYDGWETRRHNTEPFDWVVLRLGTASGKVAGVEIDTFAFNGNHAPEIAVEGAFITDEKEEEEVKKASYAGWETILSKQECGPSQRHGWKLDSITDKAYTHVRLLMYPDGGIARFRLYGVAVPVFPESSDAIFELSATVMGGVATSCSDQHFGTKDNLLLSGRGKDMGDGWETKRTRGEHVDWTIVRLGAKGEIDHIVIDTAHFRGNFPQKVQVFAGSFDKEPASDDGGWVEVLEPQRSGPDVEKEYKAELKEVKGRGYTHAKLVIIPDGGRLGKACTWGGPQCMSTRPAMSSQRPSAILNSFHHRILVWFARMEEEHEFNIEKVSPIWLITALCVVPFGLYQLLNFLSPLIHRLTAMKISAMYIYPIKSLRAIKVTEAIATAHGFKHDRSFMLLQETKDGYKNMAVSSYPEMTQFLQEMKNDTITVKYIACGDASKETSIDIPLEPDTEKLDSIDINMHSAPTTAHRMPQRYNDWFTSCFGYPVIFVYLGANLRDVKFQDMQPLEPDPLTRFLSKHVPFTKSYVEKVMGLHKSGEESWKITFADCAPYLFTSQTSLEDVSSRLPEGMDMDIEKFRPNVVVEGAYDPYQEDYWGKLTVNGRTEIILPHNCVRCKSINIDHKTGKPGEGPAGEVLKRLQKDRRVDIGAKWSPVFGRYGFWGSNGKKTEEVWRVGDRVNVAKVNEGLTVWSWPGVG
;
A
#
# COMPACT_ATOMS: atom_id res chain seq x y z
N MET A 1 45.83 36.98 -42.09
CA MET A 1 46.74 36.13 -41.30
C MET A 1 45.91 35.50 -40.20
N GLU A 2 45.75 34.19 -40.31
CA GLU A 2 45.41 33.20 -39.27
C GLU A 2 44.16 33.37 -38.41
N ILE A 3 43.18 32.56 -38.78
CA ILE A 3 42.14 32.01 -37.91
C ILE A 3 42.83 31.40 -36.68
N ARG A 4 42.56 31.95 -35.49
CA ARG A 4 42.88 31.27 -34.23
C ARG A 4 41.92 30.10 -34.06
N ASN A 5 42.45 28.89 -34.13
CA ASN A 5 41.76 27.67 -33.71
C ASN A 5 41.43 27.79 -32.22
N ILE A 6 40.15 27.72 -31.89
CA ILE A 6 39.67 27.49 -30.54
C ILE A 6 40.04 26.04 -30.23
N LEU A 7 40.89 25.81 -29.24
CA LEU A 7 41.26 24.45 -28.83
C LEU A 7 40.09 23.82 -28.06
N PRO A 8 39.93 22.49 -28.06
CA PRO A 8 38.92 21.80 -27.25
C PRO A 8 39.02 22.09 -25.74
N GLU A 9 40.17 22.58 -25.26
CA GLU A 9 40.37 23.04 -23.88
C GLU A 9 39.58 24.33 -23.57
N ASP A 10 39.30 25.16 -24.57
CA ASP A 10 38.72 26.50 -24.41
C ASP A 10 37.17 26.50 -24.35
N VAL A 11 36.54 25.32 -24.47
CA VAL A 11 35.09 25.09 -24.32
C VAL A 11 34.78 24.31 -23.03
N LYS A 12 35.58 24.52 -21.97
CA LYS A 12 35.23 24.11 -20.60
C LYS A 12 34.81 25.31 -19.74
N ASN A 13 33.83 26.07 -20.21
CA ASN A 13 32.92 26.74 -19.27
C ASN A 13 31.85 25.72 -18.84
N VAL A 14 32.30 24.68 -18.15
CA VAL A 14 31.44 23.91 -17.25
C VAL A 14 31.39 24.76 -15.99
N ALA A 15 30.20 25.16 -15.55
CA ALA A 15 30.03 25.70 -14.21
C ALA A 15 30.51 24.63 -13.22
N THR A 16 31.77 24.74 -12.78
CA THR A 16 32.34 23.92 -11.73
C THR A 16 31.70 24.38 -10.43
N ASN A 17 30.57 23.79 -10.06
CA ASN A 17 30.22 23.73 -8.64
C ASN A 17 31.28 22.83 -8.00
N ASN A 18 32.34 23.45 -7.50
CA ASN A 18 33.39 22.76 -6.76
C ASN A 18 32.73 22.08 -5.54
N ALA A 19 32.91 20.77 -5.46
CA ALA A 19 32.42 19.96 -4.36
C ALA A 19 33.62 19.33 -3.65
N ARG A 20 33.64 19.43 -2.32
CA ARG A 20 34.68 18.85 -1.48
C ARG A 20 34.24 17.46 -1.01
N SER A 21 35.08 16.46 -1.27
CA SER A 21 34.90 15.11 -0.71
C SER A 21 35.03 15.14 0.82
N ILE A 22 34.13 14.43 1.49
CA ILE A 22 34.04 14.31 2.94
C ILE A 22 34.40 12.87 3.33
N PRO A 23 35.33 12.67 4.28
CA PRO A 23 35.64 11.34 4.83
C PRO A 23 34.38 10.63 5.33
N ALA A 24 34.29 9.31 5.12
CA ALA A 24 33.09 8.53 5.41
C ALA A 24 32.60 8.62 6.87
N ASP A 25 33.53 8.79 7.81
CA ASP A 25 33.29 8.97 9.24
C ASP A 25 32.83 10.39 9.62
N GLU A 26 33.06 11.38 8.76
CA GLU A 26 32.65 12.78 8.96
C GLU A 26 31.33 13.15 8.26
N ILE A 27 30.79 12.27 7.39
CA ILE A 27 29.56 12.54 6.60
C ILE A 27 28.38 12.90 7.52
N ASP A 28 28.13 12.11 8.56
CA ASP A 28 26.99 12.30 9.45
C ASP A 28 27.08 13.62 10.21
N ALA A 29 28.27 13.95 10.75
CA ALA A 29 28.53 15.20 11.45
C ALA A 29 28.40 16.43 10.53
N THR A 30 28.73 16.25 9.24
CA THR A 30 28.66 17.31 8.24
C THR A 30 27.23 17.61 7.81
N PHE A 31 26.39 16.57 7.63
CA PHE A 31 25.07 16.74 6.99
C PHE A 31 23.86 16.57 7.92
N LYS A 32 23.78 15.49 8.72
CA LYS A 32 22.53 15.04 9.38
C LYS A 32 21.97 16.00 10.44
N SER A 33 22.77 16.95 10.93
CA SER A 33 22.32 17.95 11.91
C SER A 33 22.09 19.34 11.33
N GLN A 34 22.45 19.55 10.05
CA GLN A 34 22.36 20.86 9.40
C GLN A 34 21.34 20.88 8.26
N TYR A 35 21.16 19.75 7.59
CA TYR A 35 20.39 19.64 6.36
C TYR A 35 19.40 18.47 6.41
N THR A 36 18.40 18.55 5.55
CA THR A 36 17.41 17.50 5.31
C THR A 36 17.82 16.66 4.11
N ASP A 37 17.59 15.35 4.15
CA ASP A 37 17.62 14.50 2.95
C ASP A 37 16.34 14.74 2.12
N LEU A 38 16.46 15.57 1.08
CA LEU A 38 15.34 16.08 0.28
C LEU A 38 14.66 14.99 -0.56
N ILE A 39 15.34 13.85 -0.77
CA ILE A 39 14.85 12.71 -1.54
C ILE A 39 14.50 11.51 -0.65
N SER A 40 14.36 11.71 0.66
CA SER A 40 13.99 10.61 1.56
C SER A 40 12.56 10.13 1.29
N ALA A 41 12.35 8.80 1.19
CA ALA A 41 11.02 8.23 0.95
C ALA A 41 9.96 8.63 2.00
N PRO A 42 10.26 8.68 3.33
CA PRO A 42 9.31 9.14 4.33
C PRO A 42 8.88 10.61 4.19
N LEU A 43 9.68 11.43 3.48
CA LEU A 43 9.32 12.80 3.15
C LEU A 43 8.32 12.87 1.98
N GLY A 44 8.02 11.74 1.34
CA GLY A 44 7.15 11.65 0.17
C GLY A 44 7.88 11.67 -1.17
N SER A 45 9.22 11.55 -1.17
CA SER A 45 10.00 11.43 -2.40
C SER A 45 9.65 10.15 -3.16
N LYS A 46 9.71 10.22 -4.49
CA LYS A 46 9.35 9.11 -5.38
C LYS A 46 10.36 8.99 -6.51
N VAL A 47 10.68 7.76 -6.88
CA VAL A 47 11.30 7.45 -8.17
C VAL A 47 10.22 7.59 -9.24
N LEU A 48 10.50 8.38 -10.29
CA LEU A 48 9.57 8.60 -11.40
C LEU A 48 9.86 7.71 -12.60
N SER A 49 11.14 7.52 -12.90
CA SER A 49 11.62 6.69 -14.00
C SER A 49 13.10 6.38 -13.85
N PHE A 50 13.57 5.39 -14.61
CA PHE A 50 14.93 4.88 -14.60
C PHE A 50 15.28 4.28 -15.95
N SER A 51 16.57 4.05 -16.21
CA SER A 51 17.06 3.33 -17.39
C SER A 51 16.88 1.82 -17.26
N ASP A 52 17.26 1.24 -16.12
CA ASP A 52 17.23 -0.20 -15.85
C ASP A 52 17.13 -0.47 -14.34
N GLU A 53 16.57 -1.61 -13.94
CA GLU A 53 16.43 -2.07 -12.54
C GLU A 53 16.58 -3.60 -12.42
N TRP A 54 17.34 -4.21 -13.33
CA TRP A 54 17.28 -5.66 -13.52
C TRP A 54 17.62 -6.48 -12.27
N PHE A 55 18.68 -6.14 -11.54
CA PHE A 55 19.11 -6.90 -10.37
C PHE A 55 18.47 -6.41 -9.08
N ALA A 56 18.30 -5.08 -8.93
CA ALA A 56 17.65 -4.49 -7.76
C ALA A 56 17.00 -3.14 -8.08
N ALA A 57 15.85 -2.86 -7.45
CA ALA A 57 15.02 -1.68 -7.74
C ALA A 57 15.64 -0.36 -7.23
N ALA A 58 15.49 0.71 -8.00
CA ALA A 58 15.97 2.06 -7.69
C ALA A 58 15.22 2.70 -6.52
N GLU A 59 14.00 2.24 -6.21
CA GLU A 59 13.27 2.66 -5.00
C GLU A 59 14.09 2.45 -3.71
N ASN A 60 15.00 1.47 -3.69
CA ASN A 60 15.86 1.21 -2.53
C ASN A 60 16.82 2.36 -2.22
N LEU A 61 17.15 3.21 -3.21
CA LEU A 61 18.09 4.33 -3.04
C LEU A 61 17.62 5.32 -1.97
N ILE A 62 16.32 5.54 -1.90
CA ILE A 62 15.67 6.55 -1.04
C ILE A 62 15.16 5.99 0.29
N THR A 63 15.35 4.70 0.55
CA THR A 63 14.99 4.04 1.81
C THR A 63 15.76 4.68 2.98
N PRO A 64 15.13 5.09 4.09
CA PRO A 64 15.79 5.85 5.16
C PRO A 64 16.76 5.00 5.99
N THR A 65 16.53 3.70 6.09
CA THR A 65 17.36 2.80 6.89
C THR A 65 18.71 2.52 6.21
N PRO A 66 19.77 2.23 7.01
CA PRO A 66 21.02 1.72 6.46
C PRO A 66 20.79 0.46 5.60
N PRO A 67 21.57 0.27 4.52
CA PRO A 67 21.43 -0.90 3.66
C PRO A 67 21.84 -2.19 4.40
N ILE A 68 21.12 -3.28 4.14
CA ILE A 68 21.39 -4.59 4.72
C ILE A 68 21.84 -5.60 3.67
N ARG A 69 22.72 -6.53 4.07
CA ARG A 69 23.13 -7.66 3.23
C ARG A 69 22.53 -8.96 3.75
N LYS A 70 21.97 -9.78 2.85
CA LYS A 70 21.49 -11.13 3.16
C LYS A 70 22.25 -12.18 2.34
N PRO A 71 23.45 -12.61 2.79
CA PRO A 71 24.23 -13.61 2.07
C PRO A 71 23.42 -14.89 1.82
N GLY A 72 23.50 -15.43 0.60
CA GLY A 72 22.81 -16.67 0.21
C GLY A 72 21.33 -16.50 -0.15
N VAL A 73 20.78 -15.29 -0.08
CA VAL A 73 19.43 -14.99 -0.60
C VAL A 73 19.55 -14.60 -2.06
N PHE A 74 18.86 -15.32 -2.93
CA PHE A 74 18.78 -15.06 -4.36
C PHE A 74 17.34 -14.75 -4.77
N VAL A 75 17.18 -13.72 -5.59
CA VAL A 75 15.96 -13.42 -6.34
C VAL A 75 16.09 -13.95 -7.77
N HIS A 76 15.03 -13.83 -8.56
CA HIS A 76 15.01 -14.36 -9.93
C HIS A 76 16.08 -13.75 -10.85
N SER A 77 16.49 -12.51 -10.59
CA SER A 77 17.51 -11.79 -11.34
C SER A 77 18.94 -12.07 -10.85
N GLY A 78 19.16 -12.56 -9.63
CA GLY A 78 20.49 -12.77 -9.08
C GLY A 78 20.54 -12.81 -7.56
N ALA A 79 21.69 -12.49 -6.97
CA ALA A 79 21.78 -12.29 -5.53
C ALA A 79 20.89 -11.11 -5.11
N TRP A 80 20.21 -11.22 -3.97
CA TRP A 80 19.39 -10.12 -3.47
C TRP A 80 20.29 -8.99 -2.92
N TYR A 81 20.04 -7.77 -3.38
CA TYR A 81 20.69 -6.55 -2.90
C TYR A 81 19.67 -5.57 -2.35
N ASP A 82 20.06 -4.87 -1.27
CA ASP A 82 19.34 -3.73 -0.72
C ASP A 82 19.90 -2.44 -1.34
N GLY A 83 19.56 -2.21 -2.60
CA GLY A 83 20.07 -1.12 -3.42
C GLY A 83 19.45 -1.10 -4.81
N TRP A 84 19.97 -0.25 -5.68
CA TRP A 84 19.72 -0.23 -7.11
C TRP A 84 20.86 -0.96 -7.82
N GLU A 85 20.57 -1.87 -8.74
CA GLU A 85 21.59 -2.51 -9.56
C GLU A 85 21.07 -2.82 -10.97
N THR A 86 21.84 -2.40 -11.98
CA THR A 86 21.49 -2.47 -13.40
C THR A 86 22.21 -3.61 -14.12
N ARG A 87 21.73 -3.96 -15.32
CA ARG A 87 22.39 -4.94 -16.20
C ARG A 87 23.81 -4.51 -16.55
N ARG A 88 24.69 -5.51 -16.64
CA ARG A 88 26.06 -5.33 -17.10
C ARG A 88 26.12 -4.98 -18.58
N HIS A 89 27.18 -4.27 -18.94
CA HIS A 89 27.53 -3.93 -20.33
C HIS A 89 26.50 -2.99 -20.96
N ASN A 90 26.14 -1.94 -20.22
CA ASN A 90 25.31 -0.88 -20.75
C ASN A 90 25.95 -0.32 -22.03
N THR A 91 25.17 -0.28 -23.10
CA THR A 91 25.62 0.26 -24.40
C THR A 91 25.53 1.79 -24.44
N GLU A 92 24.74 2.36 -23.55
CA GLU A 92 24.65 3.81 -23.32
C GLU A 92 25.77 4.27 -22.38
N PRO A 93 26.15 5.56 -22.40
CA PRO A 93 27.25 6.07 -21.59
C PRO A 93 27.02 5.98 -20.07
N PHE A 94 25.77 5.85 -19.63
CA PHE A 94 25.39 5.77 -18.22
C PHE A 94 23.98 5.19 -18.04
N ASP A 95 23.76 4.59 -16.88
CA ASP A 95 22.44 4.37 -16.31
C ASP A 95 21.97 5.60 -15.52
N TRP A 96 20.66 5.78 -15.41
CA TRP A 96 20.09 6.93 -14.73
C TRP A 96 18.79 6.62 -13.99
N VAL A 97 18.51 7.41 -12.97
CA VAL A 97 17.23 7.40 -12.24
C VAL A 97 16.78 8.82 -11.97
N VAL A 98 15.50 9.11 -12.20
CA VAL A 98 14.86 10.40 -11.94
C VAL A 98 14.00 10.29 -10.68
N LEU A 99 14.22 11.21 -9.75
CA LEU A 99 13.50 11.29 -8.48
C LEU A 99 12.81 12.65 -8.34
N ARG A 100 11.58 12.64 -7.84
CA ARG A 100 10.88 13.83 -7.35
C ARG A 100 11.20 14.02 -5.87
N LEU A 101 11.58 15.23 -5.47
CA LEU A 101 11.84 15.56 -4.07
C LEU A 101 10.57 15.35 -3.23
N GLY A 102 10.74 15.01 -1.95
CA GLY A 102 9.62 14.91 -1.00
C GLY A 102 9.08 16.28 -0.57
N THR A 103 9.83 17.35 -0.86
CA THR A 103 9.44 18.73 -0.58
C THR A 103 8.95 19.41 -1.86
N ALA A 104 8.21 20.52 -1.72
CA ALA A 104 7.74 21.29 -2.87
C ALA A 104 8.91 21.76 -3.75
N SER A 105 10.00 22.21 -3.13
CA SER A 105 11.30 22.40 -3.76
C SER A 105 12.40 22.49 -2.70
N GLY A 106 13.67 22.31 -3.08
CA GLY A 106 14.79 22.41 -2.16
C GLY A 106 16.07 22.91 -2.81
N LYS A 107 16.91 23.56 -2.02
CA LYS A 107 18.27 23.96 -2.40
C LYS A 107 19.27 22.95 -1.86
N VAL A 108 20.22 22.53 -2.68
CA VAL A 108 21.13 21.42 -2.37
C VAL A 108 22.42 21.93 -1.76
N ALA A 109 22.89 21.28 -0.70
CA ALA A 109 24.14 21.56 0.00
C ALA A 109 25.17 20.42 -0.15
N GLY A 110 24.72 19.20 -0.44
CA GLY A 110 25.62 18.07 -0.67
C GLY A 110 24.91 16.79 -1.10
N VAL A 111 25.73 15.80 -1.44
CA VAL A 111 25.31 14.49 -1.96
C VAL A 111 26.04 13.40 -1.17
N GLU A 112 25.34 12.31 -0.87
CA GLU A 112 25.96 11.08 -0.40
C GLU A 112 25.54 9.87 -1.25
N ILE A 113 26.52 9.02 -1.55
CA ILE A 113 26.34 7.74 -2.24
C ILE A 113 26.94 6.63 -1.39
N ASP A 114 26.12 5.66 -1.02
CA ASP A 114 26.55 4.45 -0.32
C ASP A 114 26.60 3.28 -1.31
N THR A 115 27.75 2.63 -1.46
CA THR A 115 27.93 1.44 -2.32
C THR A 115 27.96 0.14 -1.51
N PHE A 116 27.50 0.14 -0.27
CA PHE A 116 27.51 -1.01 0.64
C PHE A 116 27.12 -2.33 -0.04
N ALA A 117 27.90 -3.38 0.24
CA ALA A 117 27.77 -4.73 -0.32
C ALA A 117 28.03 -4.88 -1.82
N PHE A 118 28.12 -3.80 -2.59
CA PHE A 118 28.60 -3.81 -3.97
C PHE A 118 30.13 -3.73 -3.98
N ASN A 119 30.78 -4.88 -4.19
CA ASN A 119 32.23 -5.03 -4.11
C ASN A 119 32.76 -5.65 -5.40
N GLY A 120 33.23 -4.78 -6.31
CA GLY A 120 33.58 -5.10 -7.68
C GLY A 120 32.49 -4.81 -8.73
N ASN A 121 31.22 -4.71 -8.32
CA ASN A 121 30.07 -4.31 -9.15
C ASN A 121 29.41 -3.00 -8.68
N HIS A 122 30.13 -2.17 -7.92
CA HIS A 122 29.65 -0.85 -7.52
C HIS A 122 29.63 0.09 -8.72
N ALA A 123 28.83 1.15 -8.65
CA ALA A 123 28.94 2.29 -9.55
C ALA A 123 30.40 2.78 -9.59
N PRO A 124 31.08 2.78 -10.75
CA PRO A 124 32.45 3.30 -10.85
C PRO A 124 32.49 4.82 -10.68
N GLU A 125 31.61 5.53 -11.38
CA GLU A 125 31.49 6.98 -11.28
C GLU A 125 30.01 7.39 -11.26
N ILE A 126 29.71 8.51 -10.62
CA ILE A 126 28.36 9.08 -10.54
C ILE A 126 28.36 10.57 -10.85
N ALA A 127 27.23 11.10 -11.31
CA ALA A 127 26.96 12.54 -11.36
C ALA A 127 25.52 12.81 -10.93
N VAL A 128 25.23 14.04 -10.50
CA VAL A 128 23.88 14.44 -10.07
C VAL A 128 23.46 15.71 -10.77
N GLU A 129 22.24 15.70 -11.29
CA GLU A 129 21.61 16.84 -11.96
C GLU A 129 20.28 17.19 -11.31
N GLY A 130 19.81 18.43 -11.49
CA GLY A 130 18.56 18.94 -10.96
C GLY A 130 17.74 19.70 -12.00
N ALA A 131 16.41 19.69 -11.81
CA ALA A 131 15.47 20.48 -12.58
C ALA A 131 14.36 21.07 -11.68
N PHE A 132 13.86 22.24 -12.06
CA PHE A 132 12.73 22.89 -11.40
C PHE A 132 11.52 22.88 -12.34
N ILE A 133 10.53 22.06 -12.01
CA ILE A 133 9.37 21.75 -12.84
C ILE A 133 8.12 22.19 -12.08
N THR A 134 7.24 22.94 -12.74
CA THR A 134 5.97 23.40 -12.16
C THR A 134 4.75 23.11 -13.02
N ASP A 135 4.96 22.76 -14.30
CA ASP A 135 3.91 22.43 -15.26
C ASP A 135 3.75 20.91 -15.39
N GLU A 136 2.51 20.41 -15.39
CA GLU A 136 2.20 18.98 -15.48
C GLU A 136 2.72 18.34 -16.77
N LYS A 137 2.81 19.07 -17.89
CA LYS A 137 3.34 18.54 -19.14
C LYS A 137 4.85 18.36 -19.08
N GLU A 138 5.57 19.29 -18.46
CA GLU A 138 7.00 19.15 -18.23
C GLU A 138 7.32 17.99 -17.28
N GLU A 139 6.42 17.66 -16.35
CA GLU A 139 6.57 16.50 -15.46
C GLU A 139 6.48 15.15 -16.22
N GLU A 140 5.75 15.06 -17.33
CA GLU A 140 5.82 13.86 -18.18
C GLU A 140 7.08 13.82 -19.06
N GLU A 141 7.62 14.98 -19.45
CA GLU A 141 8.86 15.05 -20.23
C GLU A 141 10.10 14.76 -19.38
N VAL A 142 10.16 15.21 -18.12
CA VAL A 142 11.32 15.00 -17.22
C VAL A 142 11.58 13.51 -16.93
N LYS A 143 10.58 12.64 -17.12
CA LYS A 143 10.69 11.18 -16.98
C LYS A 143 11.47 10.52 -18.12
N LYS A 144 11.68 11.21 -19.25
CA LYS A 144 12.31 10.64 -20.45
C LYS A 144 13.81 10.87 -20.42
N ALA A 145 14.58 9.90 -20.94
CA ALA A 145 16.04 10.01 -21.07
C ALA A 145 16.48 11.26 -21.85
N SER A 146 15.68 11.68 -22.84
CA SER A 146 15.95 12.80 -23.75
C SER A 146 15.68 14.19 -23.18
N TYR A 147 15.20 14.31 -21.93
CA TYR A 147 14.95 15.63 -21.34
C TYR A 147 16.26 16.42 -21.23
N ALA A 148 16.26 17.65 -21.74
CA ALA A 148 17.46 18.50 -21.84
C ALA A 148 17.50 19.63 -20.80
N GLY A 149 16.48 19.78 -19.96
CA GLY A 149 16.39 20.86 -18.97
C GLY A 149 17.13 20.58 -17.65
N TRP A 150 18.02 19.59 -17.64
CA TRP A 150 18.82 19.23 -16.47
C TRP A 150 20.00 20.19 -16.27
N GLU A 151 20.24 20.59 -15.03
CA GLU A 151 21.40 21.39 -14.61
C GLU A 151 22.30 20.55 -13.68
N THR A 152 23.60 20.59 -13.90
CA THR A 152 24.55 19.84 -13.07
C THR A 152 24.61 20.39 -11.64
N ILE A 153 24.25 19.57 -10.66
CA ILE A 153 24.42 19.85 -9.23
C ILE A 153 25.80 19.38 -8.78
N LEU A 154 26.16 18.14 -9.12
CA LEU A 154 27.44 17.51 -8.83
C LEU A 154 28.03 16.95 -10.12
N SER A 155 29.18 17.49 -10.52
CA SER A 155 29.94 16.95 -11.64
C SER A 155 30.46 15.55 -11.31
N LYS A 156 30.77 14.77 -12.34
CA LYS A 156 31.21 13.38 -12.22
C LYS A 156 32.25 13.14 -11.11
N GLN A 157 31.99 12.17 -10.23
CA GLN A 157 32.84 11.75 -9.12
C GLN A 157 33.07 10.24 -9.15
N GLU A 158 34.24 9.79 -8.74
CA GLU A 158 34.57 8.37 -8.58
C GLU A 158 33.99 7.80 -7.27
N CYS A 159 33.55 6.55 -7.33
CA CYS A 159 33.09 5.78 -6.18
C CYS A 159 33.95 4.51 -6.02
N GLY A 160 34.22 4.14 -4.77
CA GLY A 160 34.87 2.90 -4.39
C GLY A 160 33.89 1.81 -3.94
N PRO A 161 34.38 0.58 -3.75
CA PRO A 161 33.56 -0.57 -3.40
C PRO A 161 33.11 -0.55 -1.94
N SER A 162 31.82 -0.85 -1.71
CA SER A 162 31.24 -1.11 -0.38
C SER A 162 31.56 -0.06 0.69
N GLN A 163 31.45 1.22 0.35
CA GLN A 163 31.73 2.33 1.27
C GLN A 163 30.79 3.52 1.03
N ARG A 164 30.75 4.43 2.00
CA ARG A 164 30.02 5.70 1.88
C ARG A 164 30.91 6.78 1.28
N HIS A 165 30.33 7.58 0.40
CA HIS A 165 30.97 8.72 -0.26
C HIS A 165 30.12 9.95 -0.01
N GLY A 166 30.73 11.03 0.48
CA GLY A 166 30.05 12.30 0.71
C GLY A 166 30.74 13.42 -0.04
N TRP A 167 29.96 14.30 -0.69
CA TRP A 167 30.45 15.52 -1.31
C TRP A 167 29.64 16.72 -0.82
N LYS A 168 30.34 17.68 -0.22
CA LYS A 168 29.75 18.95 0.20
C LYS A 168 30.02 20.00 -0.87
N LEU A 169 28.97 20.69 -1.32
CA LEU A 169 29.13 21.82 -2.24
C LEU A 169 29.76 23.01 -1.49
N ASP A 170 30.60 23.79 -2.17
CA ASP A 170 31.24 24.98 -1.57
C ASP A 170 30.21 25.98 -1.03
N SER A 171 29.05 26.06 -1.67
CA SER A 171 27.89 26.81 -1.21
C SER A 171 26.61 26.06 -1.55
N ILE A 172 25.54 26.34 -0.80
CA ILE A 172 24.21 25.83 -1.13
C ILE A 172 23.78 26.39 -2.48
N THR A 173 23.08 25.60 -3.29
CA THR A 173 22.66 26.04 -4.63
C THR A 173 21.80 27.30 -4.57
N ASP A 174 22.08 28.26 -5.45
CA ASP A 174 21.26 29.47 -5.56
C ASP A 174 19.83 29.17 -6.01
N LYS A 175 19.71 28.23 -6.96
CA LYS A 175 18.44 27.72 -7.48
C LYS A 175 17.88 26.63 -6.58
N ALA A 176 16.55 26.58 -6.52
CA ALA A 176 15.82 25.46 -5.96
C ALA A 176 15.54 24.43 -7.06
N TYR A 177 15.40 23.17 -6.66
CA TYR A 177 15.06 22.05 -7.53
C TYR A 177 13.81 21.35 -7.01
N THR A 178 13.12 20.67 -7.91
CA THR A 178 11.92 19.85 -7.62
C THR A 178 12.16 18.38 -7.95
N HIS A 179 13.06 18.14 -8.91
CA HIS A 179 13.45 16.83 -9.39
C HIS A 179 14.97 16.76 -9.46
N VAL A 180 15.51 15.56 -9.26
CA VAL A 180 16.92 15.25 -9.47
C VAL A 180 17.09 14.00 -10.31
N ARG A 181 18.21 13.94 -11.02
CA ARG A 181 18.63 12.77 -11.78
C ARG A 181 20.01 12.33 -11.30
N LEU A 182 20.10 11.07 -10.88
CA LEU A 182 21.37 10.41 -10.60
C LEU A 182 21.83 9.69 -11.86
N LEU A 183 23.10 9.88 -12.23
CA LEU A 183 23.76 9.22 -13.35
C LEU A 183 24.82 8.27 -12.80
N MET A 184 24.87 7.04 -13.30
CA MET A 184 25.83 5.99 -12.94
C MET A 184 26.58 5.54 -14.19
N TYR A 185 27.91 5.66 -14.20
CA TYR A 185 28.72 5.44 -15.41
C TYR A 185 29.56 4.15 -15.32
N PRO A 186 29.46 3.23 -16.30
CA PRO A 186 28.37 3.07 -17.27
C PRO A 186 27.16 2.32 -16.67
N ASP A 187 27.42 1.42 -15.73
CA ASP A 187 26.47 0.54 -15.04
C ASP A 187 27.06 0.08 -13.70
N GLY A 188 26.26 -0.56 -12.85
CA GLY A 188 26.71 -1.07 -11.55
C GLY A 188 25.61 -1.07 -10.49
N GLY A 189 26.02 -0.96 -9.23
CA GLY A 189 25.11 -0.93 -8.09
C GLY A 189 25.41 0.16 -7.05
N ILE A 190 24.34 0.71 -6.50
CA ILE A 190 24.34 1.75 -5.46
C ILE A 190 23.33 1.36 -4.38
N ALA A 191 23.73 1.34 -3.12
CA ALA A 191 22.88 0.95 -2.00
C ALA A 191 21.95 2.09 -1.56
N ARG A 192 22.47 3.31 -1.38
CA ARG A 192 21.69 4.50 -1.00
C ARG A 192 22.17 5.76 -1.72
N PHE A 193 21.22 6.66 -1.95
CA PHE A 193 21.47 8.02 -2.43
C PHE A 193 20.79 9.01 -1.47
N ARG A 194 21.56 9.96 -0.93
CA ARG A 194 21.05 11.08 -0.13
C ARG A 194 21.35 12.39 -0.81
N LEU A 195 20.36 13.28 -0.81
CA LEU A 195 20.49 14.64 -1.33
C LEU A 195 20.25 15.62 -0.19
N TYR A 196 21.34 16.08 0.42
CA TYR A 196 21.28 16.98 1.58
C TYR A 196 21.03 18.40 1.13
N GLY A 197 20.03 19.05 1.72
CA GLY A 197 19.69 20.43 1.41
C GLY A 197 18.70 21.07 2.38
N VAL A 198 18.21 22.24 1.99
CA VAL A 198 17.20 23.00 2.72
C VAL A 198 15.93 23.07 1.89
N ALA A 199 14.82 22.65 2.46
CA ALA A 199 13.51 22.78 1.83
C ALA A 199 13.15 24.27 1.67
N VAL A 200 12.62 24.64 0.51
CA VAL A 200 12.11 25.99 0.28
C VAL A 200 10.61 25.96 0.55
N PRO A 201 10.14 26.56 1.67
CA PRO A 201 8.74 26.56 2.04
C PRO A 201 7.89 27.33 1.03
N VAL A 202 6.70 26.81 0.75
CA VAL A 202 5.66 27.52 0.01
C VAL A 202 4.68 28.11 1.02
N PHE A 203 4.71 29.43 1.18
CA PHE A 203 3.75 30.14 2.02
C PHE A 203 2.52 30.53 1.19
N PRO A 204 1.30 30.35 1.73
CA PRO A 204 0.12 30.89 1.07
C PRO A 204 0.02 32.39 1.24
N GLU A 205 -0.80 33.01 0.38
CA GLU A 205 -0.94 34.46 0.30
C GLU A 205 -1.57 35.09 1.55
N SER A 206 -2.32 34.31 2.34
CA SER A 206 -2.98 34.80 3.55
C SER A 206 -2.02 34.85 4.73
N SER A 207 -1.93 36.03 5.36
CA SER A 207 -1.16 36.25 6.59
C SER A 207 -1.72 35.53 7.82
N ASP A 208 -3.00 35.17 7.80
CA ASP A 208 -3.70 34.56 8.93
C ASP A 208 -3.62 33.03 8.91
N ALA A 209 -3.00 32.47 7.88
CA ALA A 209 -3.00 31.05 7.68
C ALA A 209 -1.97 30.36 8.58
N ILE A 210 -2.36 29.20 9.10
CA ILE A 210 -1.64 28.45 10.14
C ILE A 210 -0.95 27.25 9.49
N PHE A 211 0.35 27.08 9.75
CA PHE A 211 1.18 26.01 9.18
C PHE A 211 2.10 25.40 10.22
N GLU A 212 2.49 24.15 10.01
CA GLU A 212 3.49 23.49 10.83
C GLU A 212 4.91 23.95 10.47
N LEU A 213 5.43 24.99 11.13
CA LEU A 213 6.79 25.51 10.85
C LEU A 213 7.91 24.57 11.29
N SER A 214 7.63 23.60 12.17
CA SER A 214 8.57 22.56 12.52
C SER A 214 8.72 21.51 11.42
N ALA A 215 7.75 21.38 10.51
CA ALA A 215 7.74 20.32 9.53
C ALA A 215 8.95 20.42 8.61
N THR A 216 9.53 19.27 8.28
CA THR A 216 10.67 19.18 7.36
C THR A 216 10.34 19.78 5.99
N VAL A 217 9.10 19.60 5.50
CA VAL A 217 8.62 20.19 4.24
C VAL A 217 8.57 21.72 4.26
N MET A 218 8.52 22.33 5.44
CA MET A 218 8.58 23.78 5.63
C MET A 218 10.01 24.28 5.88
N GLY A 219 11.02 23.39 5.92
CA GLY A 219 12.41 23.72 6.22
C GLY A 219 12.79 23.57 7.70
N GLY A 220 11.92 22.95 8.51
CA GLY A 220 12.24 22.63 9.90
C GLY A 220 13.32 21.54 10.00
N VAL A 221 14.24 21.69 10.95
CA VAL A 221 15.37 20.78 11.16
C VAL A 221 15.56 20.52 12.65
N ALA A 222 15.67 19.25 13.04
CA ALA A 222 16.03 18.87 14.41
C ALA A 222 17.56 18.92 14.54
N THR A 223 18.08 19.92 15.24
CA THR A 223 19.50 20.28 15.17
C THR A 223 20.34 19.55 16.22
N SER A 224 19.76 19.24 17.38
CA SER A 224 20.42 18.48 18.45
C SER A 224 19.43 17.81 19.40
N CYS A 225 19.89 16.81 20.14
CA CYS A 225 19.11 16.09 21.15
C CYS A 225 20.02 15.54 22.26
N SER A 226 19.44 15.16 23.40
CA SER A 226 20.15 14.58 24.54
C SER A 226 20.63 13.15 24.30
N ASP A 227 19.76 12.29 23.76
CA ASP A 227 20.02 10.87 23.48
C ASP A 227 19.23 10.43 22.24
N GLN A 228 19.70 9.39 21.55
CA GLN A 228 18.93 8.67 20.54
C GLN A 228 19.26 7.19 20.68
N HIS A 229 18.30 6.40 21.15
CA HIS A 229 18.45 4.95 21.29
C HIS A 229 17.85 4.22 20.09
N PHE A 230 16.58 4.52 19.78
CA PHE A 230 15.86 4.01 18.62
C PHE A 230 15.22 5.16 17.84
N GLY A 231 15.17 5.02 16.52
CA GLY A 231 14.75 6.11 15.63
C GLY A 231 15.68 7.32 15.69
N THR A 232 15.27 8.43 15.09
CA THR A 232 16.05 9.68 15.05
C THR A 232 15.17 10.89 15.36
N LYS A 233 15.76 11.94 15.92
CA LYS A 233 15.12 13.24 16.20
C LYS A 233 14.45 13.83 14.96
N ASP A 234 14.98 13.54 13.77
CA ASP A 234 14.50 14.08 12.49
C ASP A 234 13.11 13.52 12.13
N ASN A 235 12.80 12.31 12.59
CA ASN A 235 11.51 11.68 12.38
C ASN A 235 10.34 12.46 13.02
N LEU A 236 10.62 13.26 14.05
CA LEU A 236 9.63 14.10 14.74
C LEU A 236 9.01 15.19 13.84
N LEU A 237 9.61 15.44 12.68
CA LEU A 237 9.26 16.55 11.78
C LEU A 237 8.69 16.04 10.45
N LEU A 238 8.59 14.72 10.28
CA LEU A 238 8.08 14.07 9.08
C LEU A 238 6.55 14.14 9.01
N SER A 239 6.02 14.01 7.80
CA SER A 239 4.57 13.97 7.57
C SER A 239 3.96 12.65 8.02
N GLY A 240 2.71 12.69 8.50
CA GLY A 240 1.97 11.49 8.96
C GLY A 240 2.18 11.19 10.44
N ARG A 241 1.87 9.95 10.85
CA ARG A 241 1.99 9.44 12.23
C ARG A 241 2.93 8.23 12.36
N GLY A 242 3.74 7.95 11.33
CA GLY A 242 4.59 6.76 11.25
C GLY A 242 3.80 5.45 11.16
N LYS A 243 4.50 4.35 10.85
CA LYS A 243 3.95 2.99 10.76
C LYS A 243 4.12 2.22 12.07
N ASP A 244 5.24 2.46 12.75
CA ASP A 244 5.58 1.87 14.04
C ASP A 244 6.54 2.77 14.85
N MET A 245 7.09 2.27 15.96
CA MET A 245 8.00 3.04 16.84
C MET A 245 9.33 3.42 16.18
N GLY A 246 9.77 2.70 15.14
CA GLY A 246 11.02 2.99 14.42
C GLY A 246 10.97 4.30 13.65
N ASP A 247 9.76 4.77 13.32
CA ASP A 247 9.49 6.05 12.66
C ASP A 247 9.37 7.22 13.65
N GLY A 248 9.78 7.04 14.91
CA GLY A 248 9.83 8.09 15.94
C GLY A 248 11.25 8.45 16.39
N TRP A 249 11.33 9.09 17.55
CA TRP A 249 12.55 9.35 18.34
C TRP A 249 12.35 8.74 19.73
N GLU A 250 13.24 7.82 20.12
CA GLU A 250 13.21 7.16 21.42
C GLU A 250 14.56 7.21 22.12
N THR A 251 14.52 7.53 23.41
CA THR A 251 15.70 7.60 24.28
C THR A 251 15.82 6.39 25.19
N LYS A 252 17.02 6.18 25.74
CA LYS A 252 17.28 5.10 26.70
C LYS A 252 16.48 5.30 27.97
N ARG A 253 15.95 4.19 28.48
CA ARG A 253 15.30 4.16 29.79
C ARG A 253 16.28 4.58 30.89
N THR A 254 15.88 5.54 31.71
CA THR A 254 16.67 6.06 32.83
C THR A 254 16.08 5.69 34.19
N ARG A 255 16.84 5.99 35.25
CA ARG A 255 16.49 5.74 36.66
C ARG A 255 16.90 6.97 37.48
N GLY A 256 15.93 7.65 38.09
CA GLY A 256 16.16 8.88 38.87
C GLY A 256 15.50 10.10 38.24
N GLU A 257 15.90 11.30 38.67
CA GLU A 257 15.52 12.56 38.03
C GLU A 257 16.34 12.74 36.75
N HIS A 258 15.67 12.69 35.60
CA HIS A 258 16.26 12.85 34.27
C HIS A 258 15.23 13.51 33.35
N VAL A 259 15.72 14.17 32.31
CA VAL A 259 14.90 14.64 31.19
C VAL A 259 15.68 14.43 29.90
N ASP A 260 14.98 14.05 28.84
CA ASP A 260 15.51 14.06 27.50
C ASP A 260 14.92 15.21 26.70
N TRP A 261 15.69 15.73 25.75
CA TRP A 261 15.28 16.90 24.98
C TRP A 261 15.76 16.83 23.53
N THR A 262 15.08 17.59 22.69
CA THR A 262 15.46 17.83 21.29
C THR A 262 15.18 19.28 20.92
N ILE A 263 16.08 19.87 20.14
CA ILE A 263 15.98 21.24 19.62
C ILE A 263 15.61 21.17 18.15
N VAL A 264 14.62 21.96 17.78
CA VAL A 264 14.10 22.08 16.42
C VAL A 264 14.24 23.53 15.99
N ARG A 265 15.00 23.77 14.92
CA ARG A 265 14.97 25.03 14.19
C ARG A 265 13.76 25.02 13.27
N LEU A 266 12.94 26.07 13.35
CA LEU A 266 11.75 26.22 12.52
C LEU A 266 12.14 26.65 11.11
N GLY A 267 11.32 26.27 10.14
CA GLY A 267 11.50 26.66 8.73
C GLY A 267 11.35 28.16 8.47
N ALA A 268 10.63 28.86 9.35
CA ALA A 268 10.56 30.32 9.37
C ALA A 268 10.29 30.83 10.78
N LYS A 269 10.56 32.13 10.99
CA LYS A 269 10.15 32.83 12.21
C LYS A 269 8.64 33.01 12.21
N GLY A 270 7.95 32.58 13.28
CA GLY A 270 6.50 32.70 13.38
C GLY A 270 5.97 32.67 14.82
N GLU A 271 4.67 32.92 14.97
CA GLU A 271 3.95 32.97 16.24
C GLU A 271 3.23 31.64 16.53
N ILE A 272 3.28 31.11 17.76
CA ILE A 272 2.63 29.80 18.07
C ILE A 272 1.12 29.99 18.19
N ASP A 273 0.32 29.27 17.39
CA ASP A 273 -1.12 29.16 17.62
C ASP A 273 -1.44 27.94 18.51
N HIS A 274 -0.91 26.77 18.16
CA HIS A 274 -1.04 25.55 18.96
C HIS A 274 0.19 24.63 18.82
N ILE A 275 0.35 23.73 19.77
CA ILE A 275 1.40 22.70 19.75
C ILE A 275 0.71 21.34 19.73
N VAL A 276 1.03 20.53 18.73
CA VAL A 276 0.66 19.12 18.71
C VAL A 276 1.82 18.30 19.27
N ILE A 277 1.50 17.27 20.06
CA ILE A 277 2.44 16.25 20.51
C ILE A 277 1.81 14.89 20.28
N ASP A 278 2.44 14.05 19.47
CA ASP A 278 1.97 12.71 19.17
C ASP A 278 2.89 11.64 19.81
N THR A 279 2.27 10.59 20.33
CA THR A 279 2.95 9.42 20.90
C THR A 279 2.54 8.14 20.19
N ALA A 280 2.08 8.26 18.94
CA ALA A 280 1.73 7.15 18.05
C ALA A 280 2.70 5.99 18.19
N HIS A 281 2.16 4.79 18.33
CA HIS A 281 2.89 3.52 18.48
C HIS A 281 3.69 3.32 19.79
N PHE A 282 3.99 4.38 20.53
CA PHE A 282 4.65 4.31 21.85
C PHE A 282 3.60 3.99 22.93
N ARG A 283 3.32 2.69 23.12
CA ARG A 283 2.26 2.21 24.03
C ARG A 283 2.75 1.90 25.44
N GLY A 284 3.98 1.42 25.57
CA GLY A 284 4.58 1.02 26.84
C GLY A 284 5.77 1.88 27.28
N ASN A 285 6.24 2.75 26.40
CA ASN A 285 7.45 3.55 26.52
C ASN A 285 7.22 5.03 26.12
N PHE A 286 5.97 5.50 26.08
CA PHE A 286 5.70 6.94 25.95
C PHE A 286 6.23 7.70 27.17
N PRO A 287 6.63 8.98 27.02
CA PRO A 287 7.09 9.77 28.16
C PRO A 287 5.97 9.96 29.19
N GLN A 288 6.30 10.17 30.46
CA GLN A 288 5.28 10.45 31.48
C GLN A 288 4.75 11.88 31.36
N LYS A 289 5.64 12.83 31.04
CA LYS A 289 5.28 14.21 30.77
C LYS A 289 6.06 14.77 29.60
N VAL A 290 5.50 15.81 29.01
CA VAL A 290 6.10 16.60 27.94
C VAL A 290 6.04 18.08 28.28
N GLN A 291 7.07 18.81 27.92
CA GLN A 291 7.23 20.25 28.18
C GLN A 291 7.86 20.88 26.93
N VAL A 292 7.50 22.12 26.62
CA VAL A 292 8.03 22.80 25.43
C VAL A 292 8.52 24.20 25.78
N PHE A 293 9.69 24.53 25.26
CA PHE A 293 10.27 25.86 25.26
C PHE A 293 10.37 26.40 23.84
N ALA A 294 10.34 27.72 23.68
CA ALA A 294 10.58 28.39 22.40
C ALA A 294 11.55 29.55 22.60
N GLY A 295 12.31 29.90 21.56
CA GLY A 295 13.25 31.01 21.60
C GLY A 295 13.51 31.60 20.22
N SER A 296 13.92 32.88 20.20
CA SER A 296 14.31 33.59 18.98
C SER A 296 15.83 33.76 18.99
N PHE A 297 16.51 32.93 18.22
CA PHE A 297 17.96 32.89 18.10
C PHE A 297 18.38 33.09 16.64
N ASP A 298 19.52 33.76 16.46
CA ASP A 298 20.17 33.95 15.15
C ASP A 298 21.07 32.77 14.76
N LYS A 299 21.44 31.94 15.74
CA LYS A 299 22.29 30.74 15.58
C LYS A 299 21.69 29.59 16.37
N GLU A 300 22.18 28.38 16.11
CA GLU A 300 21.78 27.17 16.84
C GLU A 300 22.06 27.34 18.36
N PRO A 301 21.04 27.34 19.21
CA PRO A 301 21.19 27.56 20.66
C PRO A 301 21.65 26.30 21.39
N ALA A 302 22.28 26.48 22.55
CA ALA A 302 22.52 25.38 23.49
C ALA A 302 21.24 25.01 24.25
N SER A 303 21.17 23.78 24.78
CA SER A 303 19.99 23.30 25.52
C SER A 303 19.69 24.08 26.81
N ASP A 304 20.71 24.71 27.39
CA ASP A 304 20.70 25.48 28.64
C ASP A 304 20.79 27.01 28.40
N ASP A 305 20.61 27.46 27.17
CA ASP A 305 20.64 28.88 26.81
C ASP A 305 19.58 29.69 27.58
N GLY A 306 19.96 30.86 28.10
CA GLY A 306 19.05 31.75 28.85
C GLY A 306 17.92 32.35 28.03
N GLY A 307 17.97 32.26 26.69
CA GLY A 307 16.94 32.75 25.78
C GLY A 307 15.71 31.85 25.64
N TRP A 308 15.70 30.65 26.25
CA TRP A 308 14.55 29.76 26.21
C TRP A 308 13.38 30.26 27.07
N VAL A 309 12.21 30.40 26.46
CA VAL A 309 10.96 30.74 27.14
C VAL A 309 10.10 29.49 27.25
N GLU A 310 9.64 29.15 28.45
CA GLU A 310 8.71 28.03 28.63
C GLU A 310 7.33 28.39 28.06
N VAL A 311 6.93 27.72 26.99
CA VAL A 311 5.64 27.95 26.30
C VAL A 311 4.59 26.91 26.68
N LEU A 312 5.01 25.72 27.12
CA LEU A 312 4.13 24.67 27.64
C LEU A 312 4.76 24.06 28.90
N GLU A 313 4.13 24.26 30.06
CA GLU A 313 4.51 23.63 31.32
C GLU A 313 4.40 22.10 31.26
N PRO A 314 5.08 21.32 32.12
CA PRO A 314 5.05 19.86 32.09
C PRO A 314 3.64 19.25 32.12
N GLN A 315 3.16 18.77 30.96
CA GLN A 315 1.87 18.12 30.79
C GLN A 315 1.99 16.61 30.80
N ARG A 316 1.04 15.92 31.43
CA ARG A 316 0.97 14.45 31.30
C ARG A 316 0.70 14.05 29.85
N SER A 317 1.49 13.10 29.37
CA SER A 317 1.31 12.40 28.10
C SER A 317 0.60 11.07 28.30
N GLY A 318 0.10 10.50 27.20
CA GLY A 318 -0.56 9.19 27.18
C GLY A 318 0.04 8.29 26.10
N PRO A 319 -0.33 7.00 26.09
CA PRO A 319 0.10 6.07 25.05
C PRO A 319 -0.67 6.27 23.75
N ASP A 320 0.03 6.19 22.61
CA ASP A 320 -0.56 6.10 21.27
C ASP A 320 -1.61 7.18 20.97
N VAL A 321 -1.33 8.43 21.37
CA VAL A 321 -2.29 9.53 21.34
C VAL A 321 -1.69 10.79 20.75
N GLU A 322 -2.46 11.46 19.90
CA GLU A 322 -2.18 12.82 19.46
C GLU A 322 -2.86 13.79 20.44
N LYS A 323 -2.08 14.73 20.98
CA LYS A 323 -2.59 15.74 21.90
C LYS A 323 -2.22 17.14 21.43
N GLU A 324 -3.26 17.95 21.24
CA GLU A 324 -3.16 19.36 20.91
C GLU A 324 -3.19 20.22 22.18
N TYR A 325 -2.28 21.21 22.24
CA TYR A 325 -2.18 22.19 23.31
C TYR A 325 -2.38 23.58 22.72
N LYS A 326 -3.38 24.30 23.25
CA LYS A 326 -3.72 25.65 22.77
C LYS A 326 -4.05 26.58 23.93
N ALA A 327 -4.93 26.14 24.83
CA ALA A 327 -5.31 26.91 26.00
C ALA A 327 -4.22 26.94 27.09
N GLU A 328 -3.36 25.92 27.10
CA GLU A 328 -2.26 25.72 28.05
C GLU A 328 -1.01 26.52 27.69
N LEU A 329 -0.97 27.08 26.48
CA LEU A 329 0.20 27.80 25.99
C LEU A 329 0.31 29.19 26.63
N LYS A 330 1.51 29.52 27.07
CA LYS A 330 1.87 30.83 27.62
C LYS A 330 2.96 31.49 26.80
N GLU A 331 3.05 32.82 26.88
CA GLU A 331 4.08 33.60 26.20
C GLU A 331 4.10 33.38 24.66
N VAL A 332 2.96 33.05 24.05
CA VAL A 332 2.88 32.78 22.60
C VAL A 332 2.38 33.99 21.79
N LYS A 333 1.41 34.75 22.30
CA LYS A 333 0.78 35.83 21.55
C LYS A 333 1.72 37.01 21.28
N GLY A 334 1.79 37.46 20.03
CA GLY A 334 2.62 38.58 19.58
C GLY A 334 4.13 38.33 19.62
N ARG A 335 4.58 37.07 19.79
CA ARG A 335 6.00 36.71 19.87
C ARG A 335 6.38 35.77 18.74
N GLY A 336 7.32 36.19 17.90
CA GLY A 336 7.90 35.36 16.85
C GLY A 336 9.11 34.57 17.34
N TYR A 337 9.06 33.24 17.27
CA TYR A 337 10.17 32.36 17.63
C TYR A 337 10.82 31.73 16.39
N THR A 338 12.07 31.30 16.53
CA THR A 338 12.84 30.64 15.46
C THR A 338 13.21 29.20 15.81
N HIS A 339 13.19 28.85 17.09
CA HIS A 339 13.50 27.50 17.58
C HIS A 339 12.49 27.06 18.64
N ALA A 340 12.25 25.75 18.70
CA ALA A 340 11.52 25.09 19.77
C ALA A 340 12.40 24.01 20.41
N LYS A 341 12.31 23.85 21.73
CA LYS A 341 12.95 22.77 22.48
C LYS A 341 11.86 21.94 23.14
N LEU A 342 11.73 20.70 22.68
CA LEU A 342 10.88 19.71 23.30
C LEU A 342 11.66 19.01 24.40
N VAL A 343 11.03 18.87 25.56
CA VAL A 343 11.53 18.09 26.70
C VAL A 343 10.54 16.96 27.00
N ILE A 344 11.04 15.74 27.16
CA ILE A 344 10.30 14.55 27.59
C ILE A 344 10.82 14.11 28.96
N ILE A 345 9.91 13.65 29.82
CA ILE A 345 10.19 13.39 31.24
C ILE A 345 9.66 12.00 31.65
N PRO A 346 10.46 11.16 32.32
CA PRO A 346 11.92 11.30 32.46
C PRO A 346 12.67 10.98 31.16
N ASP A 347 12.14 10.03 30.38
CA ASP A 347 12.66 9.48 29.13
C ASP A 347 11.50 8.89 28.33
N GLY A 348 11.78 8.32 27.16
CA GLY A 348 10.83 7.51 26.41
C GLY A 348 10.88 7.73 24.91
N GLY A 349 9.92 7.14 24.22
CA GLY A 349 9.74 7.26 22.79
C GLY A 349 8.57 8.15 22.40
N ARG A 350 8.76 8.90 21.32
CA ARG A 350 7.79 9.85 20.79
C ARG A 350 7.84 9.85 19.27
N LEU A 351 6.68 10.02 18.65
CA LEU A 351 6.56 10.36 17.24
C LEU A 351 6.08 11.81 17.16
N GLY A 352 6.97 12.77 16.99
CA GLY A 352 6.59 14.19 16.89
C GLY A 352 5.79 14.39 15.61
N LYS A 353 4.66 15.08 15.66
CA LYS A 353 4.61 16.49 15.25
C LYS A 353 4.89 17.42 16.41
N ALA A 354 5.48 18.59 16.16
CA ALA A 354 5.74 19.60 17.20
C ALA A 354 5.73 21.02 16.63
N CYS A 355 4.54 21.64 16.65
CA CYS A 355 4.24 23.08 16.57
C CYS A 355 3.64 23.56 15.23
N THR A 356 2.38 23.98 15.29
CA THR A 356 1.61 24.65 14.24
C THR A 356 1.49 26.13 14.61
N TRP A 357 2.10 26.96 13.79
CA TRP A 357 2.31 28.38 14.04
C TRP A 357 1.43 29.20 13.11
N GLY A 358 0.92 30.32 13.62
CA GLY A 358 0.27 31.36 12.83
C GLY A 358 1.31 32.32 12.23
N GLY A 359 1.13 32.62 10.94
CA GLY A 359 1.49 33.87 10.25
C GLY A 359 2.92 34.44 10.38
N PRO A 360 3.66 34.65 9.27
CA PRO A 360 4.81 35.54 9.28
C PRO A 360 4.38 36.99 9.49
N GLN A 361 4.93 37.66 10.52
CA GLN A 361 4.97 39.12 10.58
C GLN A 361 5.86 39.65 9.44
N CYS A 362 5.27 40.00 8.31
CA CYS A 362 5.95 40.84 7.33
C CYS A 362 5.56 42.29 7.56
N MET A 363 6.56 43.10 7.95
CA MET A 363 6.48 44.54 8.11
C MET A 363 5.82 45.18 6.87
N SER A 364 4.67 45.80 7.08
CA SER A 364 4.00 46.57 6.03
C SER A 364 4.73 47.89 5.81
N THR A 365 5.40 48.03 4.66
CA THR A 365 5.44 49.30 3.95
C THR A 365 4.66 49.15 2.65
N ARG A 366 3.38 49.52 2.67
CA ARG A 366 2.62 49.86 1.45
C ARG A 366 2.09 51.27 1.59
N PRO A 367 2.16 52.13 0.55
CA PRO A 367 1.19 53.19 0.37
C PRO A 367 -0.05 52.66 -0.37
N ALA A 368 -1.15 53.32 -0.06
CA ALA A 368 -2.54 52.97 -0.32
C ALA A 368 -3.04 53.27 -1.75
N MET A 369 -4.14 52.64 -2.13
CA MET A 369 -5.29 53.21 -2.89
C MET A 369 -6.39 52.12 -2.93
N SER A 370 -7.50 52.28 -2.22
CA SER A 370 -8.70 53.11 -2.46
C SER A 370 -9.84 52.28 -3.05
N SER A 371 -10.99 52.48 -2.42
CA SER A 371 -12.26 51.77 -2.53
C SER A 371 -13.02 52.05 -3.83
N GLN A 372 -13.79 51.07 -4.32
CA GLN A 372 -15.18 51.27 -4.79
C GLN A 372 -15.89 49.94 -5.13
N ARG A 373 -17.13 49.79 -4.65
CA ARG A 373 -18.25 49.02 -5.27
C ARG A 373 -19.29 50.08 -5.74
N PRO A 374 -20.39 49.81 -6.50
CA PRO A 374 -21.03 48.53 -6.85
C PRO A 374 -21.69 48.40 -8.27
N SER A 375 -22.29 47.22 -8.52
CA SER A 375 -23.57 46.92 -9.24
C SER A 375 -23.71 46.88 -10.78
N ALA A 376 -24.11 45.68 -11.24
CA ALA A 376 -25.28 45.33 -12.07
C ALA A 376 -25.23 45.25 -13.63
N ILE A 377 -25.90 44.18 -14.10
CA ILE A 377 -26.67 43.95 -15.35
C ILE A 377 -26.08 42.96 -16.37
N LEU A 378 -26.74 41.79 -16.41
CA LEU A 378 -26.82 40.81 -17.50
C LEU A 378 -27.68 41.38 -18.65
N ASN A 379 -27.18 41.30 -19.89
CA ASN A 379 -27.89 40.89 -21.12
C ASN A 379 -27.25 41.52 -22.37
N SER A 380 -26.71 40.66 -23.25
CA SER A 380 -26.45 40.86 -24.70
C SER A 380 -25.11 40.22 -25.11
N PHE A 381 -25.02 38.89 -25.11
CA PHE A 381 -23.80 38.19 -25.58
C PHE A 381 -24.05 37.06 -26.58
N HIS A 382 -25.21 37.05 -27.26
CA HIS A 382 -25.54 36.00 -28.23
C HIS A 382 -25.39 36.40 -29.71
N HIS A 383 -25.00 37.65 -30.03
CA HIS A 383 -24.93 38.09 -31.43
C HIS A 383 -23.54 38.51 -31.96
N ARG A 384 -22.47 38.40 -31.15
CA ARG A 384 -21.11 38.81 -31.58
C ARG A 384 -20.11 37.67 -31.80
N ILE A 385 -20.44 36.42 -31.42
CA ILE A 385 -19.53 35.27 -31.55
C ILE A 385 -19.41 34.78 -33.02
N LEU A 386 -20.46 34.94 -33.83
CA LEU A 386 -20.47 34.45 -35.22
C LEU A 386 -19.75 35.37 -36.23
N VAL A 387 -19.37 36.59 -35.86
CA VAL A 387 -18.63 37.51 -36.74
C VAL A 387 -17.11 37.43 -36.51
N TRP A 388 -16.66 36.79 -35.44
CA TRP A 388 -15.23 36.69 -35.12
C TRP A 388 -14.53 35.50 -35.79
N PHE A 389 -15.21 34.35 -35.92
CA PHE A 389 -14.63 33.17 -36.58
C PHE A 389 -14.43 33.33 -38.10
N ALA A 390 -15.11 34.29 -38.74
CA ALA A 390 -14.98 34.54 -40.18
C ALA A 390 -13.88 35.56 -40.55
N ARG A 391 -13.09 36.05 -39.59
CA ARG A 391 -12.08 37.10 -39.82
C ARG A 391 -10.68 36.75 -39.29
N MET A 392 -10.45 35.50 -38.92
CA MET A 392 -9.17 35.01 -38.38
C MET A 392 -8.31 34.23 -39.39
N GLU A 393 -8.52 34.45 -40.70
CA GLU A 393 -7.67 33.89 -41.76
C GLU A 393 -6.67 34.90 -42.35
N GLU A 394 -6.70 36.17 -41.94
CA GLU A 394 -5.73 37.18 -42.39
C GLU A 394 -5.39 38.14 -41.24
N GLU A 395 -4.33 37.83 -40.49
CA GLU A 395 -3.30 38.76 -39.98
C GLU A 395 -2.45 38.10 -38.87
N HIS A 396 -1.13 38.17 -39.05
CA HIS A 396 -0.11 37.73 -38.10
C HIS A 396 0.00 38.69 -36.90
N GLU A 397 0.46 38.15 -35.76
CA GLU A 397 0.71 38.78 -34.44
C GLU A 397 -0.45 38.80 -33.44
N PHE A 398 -0.43 37.84 -32.51
CA PHE A 398 -1.28 37.80 -31.33
C PHE A 398 -0.73 38.76 -30.26
N ASN A 399 -1.34 39.95 -30.15
CA ASN A 399 -0.94 40.97 -29.17
C ASN A 399 -1.80 40.86 -27.89
N ILE A 400 -1.15 40.44 -26.80
CA ILE A 400 -1.80 40.16 -25.50
C ILE A 400 -2.39 41.42 -24.84
N GLU A 401 -1.88 42.61 -25.15
CA GLU A 401 -2.37 43.89 -24.59
C GLU A 401 -3.74 44.30 -25.14
N LYS A 402 -4.20 43.68 -26.23
CA LYS A 402 -5.52 43.94 -26.82
C LYS A 402 -6.60 42.95 -26.35
N VAL A 403 -6.26 41.98 -25.50
CA VAL A 403 -7.20 40.97 -25.01
C VAL A 403 -8.05 41.55 -23.88
N SER A 404 -9.34 41.74 -24.15
CA SER A 404 -10.29 42.24 -23.15
C SER A 404 -10.29 41.35 -21.88
N PRO A 405 -10.36 41.92 -20.66
CA PRO A 405 -10.40 41.17 -19.41
C PRO A 405 -11.49 40.09 -19.35
N ILE A 406 -12.57 40.26 -20.11
CA ILE A 406 -13.66 39.26 -20.23
C ILE A 406 -13.16 37.93 -20.83
N TRP A 407 -12.21 37.96 -21.76
CA TRP A 407 -11.66 36.75 -22.37
C TRP A 407 -10.68 36.02 -21.46
N LEU A 408 -9.94 36.75 -20.63
CA LEU A 408 -9.12 36.18 -19.56
C LEU A 408 -10.00 35.49 -18.50
N ILE A 409 -11.10 36.12 -18.09
CA ILE A 409 -12.06 35.53 -17.15
C ILE A 409 -12.76 34.31 -17.78
N THR A 410 -13.08 34.34 -19.07
CA THR A 410 -13.68 33.20 -19.78
C THR A 410 -12.69 32.02 -19.86
N ALA A 411 -11.41 32.28 -20.16
CA ALA A 411 -10.37 31.26 -20.18
C ALA A 411 -10.03 30.72 -18.77
N LEU A 412 -10.11 31.56 -17.72
CA LEU A 412 -9.79 31.18 -16.35
C LEU A 412 -10.97 30.55 -15.59
N CYS A 413 -12.22 30.84 -15.97
CA CYS A 413 -13.39 30.35 -15.24
C CYS A 413 -14.24 29.39 -16.07
N VAL A 414 -14.46 29.66 -17.37
CA VAL A 414 -15.37 28.84 -18.21
C VAL A 414 -14.65 27.62 -18.76
N VAL A 415 -13.36 27.70 -19.09
CA VAL A 415 -12.59 26.53 -19.57
C VAL A 415 -12.33 25.53 -18.43
N PRO A 416 -11.90 25.92 -17.21
CA PRO A 416 -11.74 24.97 -16.11
C PRO A 416 -13.07 24.44 -15.61
N PHE A 417 -14.14 25.25 -15.60
CA PHE A 417 -15.48 24.76 -15.27
C PHE A 417 -16.03 23.83 -16.35
N GLY A 418 -15.80 24.13 -17.63
CA GLY A 418 -16.14 23.26 -18.75
C GLY A 418 -15.37 21.95 -18.73
N LEU A 419 -14.07 21.98 -18.39
CA LEU A 419 -13.22 20.81 -18.22
C LEU A 419 -13.64 20.01 -16.99
N TYR A 420 -13.96 20.65 -15.87
CA TYR A 420 -14.51 20.01 -14.67
C TYR A 420 -15.86 19.34 -14.94
N GLN A 421 -16.76 20.00 -15.68
CA GLN A 421 -18.03 19.42 -16.10
C GLN A 421 -17.84 18.29 -17.12
N LEU A 422 -16.87 18.42 -18.03
CA LEU A 422 -16.51 17.36 -18.99
C LEU A 422 -15.89 16.16 -18.28
N LEU A 423 -15.00 16.37 -17.30
CA LEU A 423 -14.41 15.33 -16.47
C LEU A 423 -15.45 14.66 -15.58
N ASN A 424 -16.40 15.41 -15.00
CA ASN A 424 -17.54 14.83 -14.28
C ASN A 424 -18.52 14.10 -15.20
N PHE A 425 -18.66 14.55 -16.45
CA PHE A 425 -19.49 13.89 -17.46
C PHE A 425 -18.82 12.62 -18.02
N LEU A 426 -17.48 12.62 -18.13
CA LEU A 426 -16.66 11.50 -18.59
C LEU A 426 -16.27 10.53 -17.46
N SER A 427 -16.30 10.94 -16.19
CA SER A 427 -15.99 10.09 -15.03
C SER A 427 -16.85 8.81 -14.99
N PRO A 428 -18.17 8.85 -15.22
CA PRO A 428 -18.99 7.65 -15.38
C PRO A 428 -18.59 6.77 -16.57
N LEU A 429 -18.00 7.36 -17.61
CA LEU A 429 -17.52 6.67 -18.81
C LEU A 429 -16.16 6.01 -18.56
N ILE A 430 -15.23 6.70 -17.89
CA ILE A 430 -13.92 6.20 -17.46
C ILE A 430 -14.13 5.09 -16.43
N HIS A 431 -14.97 5.29 -15.41
CA HIS A 431 -15.38 4.22 -14.47
C HIS A 431 -16.12 3.07 -15.15
N ARG A 432 -16.82 3.31 -16.28
CA ARG A 432 -17.42 2.23 -17.09
C ARG A 432 -16.38 1.40 -17.85
N LEU A 433 -15.28 2.03 -18.24
CA LEU A 433 -14.18 1.43 -19.01
C LEU A 433 -13.13 0.76 -18.12
N THR A 434 -13.03 1.12 -16.83
CA THR A 434 -12.07 0.56 -15.86
C THR A 434 -12.69 -0.27 -14.73
N ALA A 435 -14.01 -0.51 -14.74
CA ALA A 435 -14.68 -1.29 -13.70
C ALA A 435 -14.35 -2.78 -13.80
N MET A 436 -13.98 -3.39 -12.67
CA MET A 436 -13.87 -4.85 -12.57
C MET A 436 -15.23 -5.51 -12.77
N LYS A 437 -15.22 -6.72 -13.34
CA LYS A 437 -16.42 -7.50 -13.61
C LYS A 437 -16.19 -8.96 -13.28
N ILE A 438 -17.27 -9.68 -13.01
CA ILE A 438 -17.23 -11.14 -12.91
C ILE A 438 -16.96 -11.71 -14.30
N SER A 439 -15.81 -12.35 -14.51
CA SER A 439 -15.46 -13.01 -15.78
C SER A 439 -15.87 -14.48 -15.80
N ALA A 440 -15.88 -15.16 -14.64
CA ALA A 440 -16.34 -16.54 -14.52
C ALA A 440 -16.91 -16.83 -13.13
N MET A 441 -17.85 -17.78 -13.08
CA MET A 441 -18.42 -18.30 -11.84
C MET A 441 -18.45 -19.83 -11.86
N TYR A 442 -18.22 -20.41 -10.68
CA TYR A 442 -18.12 -21.85 -10.50
C TYR A 442 -18.86 -22.31 -9.24
N ILE A 443 -19.57 -23.44 -9.38
CA ILE A 443 -20.27 -24.13 -8.29
C ILE A 443 -19.70 -25.55 -8.19
N TYR A 444 -19.56 -26.07 -6.97
CA TYR A 444 -19.02 -27.40 -6.69
C TYR A 444 -19.99 -28.14 -5.77
N PRO A 445 -21.09 -28.71 -6.31
CA PRO A 445 -22.15 -29.27 -5.47
C PRO A 445 -21.67 -30.35 -4.51
N ILE A 446 -20.87 -31.29 -5.02
CA ILE A 446 -20.15 -32.26 -4.20
C ILE A 446 -18.73 -31.74 -3.93
N LYS A 447 -18.37 -31.65 -2.65
CA LYS A 447 -17.04 -31.22 -2.20
C LYS A 447 -15.96 -32.07 -2.90
N SER A 448 -14.91 -31.39 -3.36
CA SER A 448 -13.71 -31.98 -3.97
C SER A 448 -13.88 -32.63 -5.35
N LEU A 449 -15.09 -32.69 -5.93
CA LEU A 449 -15.26 -33.01 -7.35
C LEU A 449 -15.04 -31.77 -8.23
N ARG A 450 -15.07 -31.93 -9.57
CA ARG A 450 -14.81 -30.84 -10.53
C ARG A 450 -15.91 -29.78 -10.53
N ALA A 451 -15.56 -28.58 -11.00
CA ALA A 451 -16.46 -27.44 -11.02
C ALA A 451 -17.58 -27.59 -12.06
N ILE A 452 -18.68 -26.89 -11.83
CA ILE A 452 -19.67 -26.55 -12.84
C ILE A 452 -19.52 -25.07 -13.13
N LYS A 453 -19.07 -24.74 -14.35
CA LYS A 453 -18.99 -23.35 -14.81
C LYS A 453 -20.40 -22.86 -15.15
N VAL A 454 -20.79 -21.72 -14.58
CA VAL A 454 -22.13 -21.15 -14.75
C VAL A 454 -22.05 -19.69 -15.20
N THR A 455 -23.05 -19.25 -15.97
CA THR A 455 -23.19 -17.85 -16.40
C THR A 455 -24.03 -17.02 -15.44
N GLU A 456 -24.91 -17.67 -14.67
CA GLU A 456 -25.70 -17.07 -13.60
C GLU A 456 -25.86 -18.03 -12.42
N ALA A 457 -25.94 -17.50 -11.21
CA ALA A 457 -26.11 -18.27 -9.99
C ALA A 457 -26.81 -17.46 -8.89
N ILE A 458 -27.58 -18.14 -8.04
CA ILE A 458 -28.16 -17.54 -6.84
C ILE A 458 -27.07 -17.50 -5.77
N ALA A 459 -26.60 -16.31 -5.44
CA ALA A 459 -25.69 -16.03 -4.34
C ALA A 459 -26.47 -15.90 -3.02
N THR A 460 -25.92 -16.46 -1.95
CA THR A 460 -26.48 -16.45 -0.59
C THR A 460 -25.38 -16.15 0.44
N ALA A 461 -25.73 -15.90 1.69
CA ALA A 461 -24.74 -15.73 2.77
C ALA A 461 -23.83 -16.97 2.98
N HIS A 462 -24.23 -18.14 2.49
CA HIS A 462 -23.55 -19.42 2.70
C HIS A 462 -22.86 -19.97 1.44
N GLY A 463 -22.85 -19.19 0.35
CA GLY A 463 -22.22 -19.54 -0.92
C GLY A 463 -23.23 -19.45 -2.07
N PHE A 464 -22.83 -19.85 -3.28
CA PHE A 464 -23.81 -20.08 -4.33
C PHE A 464 -24.76 -21.22 -3.93
N LYS A 465 -26.03 -21.14 -4.33
CA LYS A 465 -27.00 -22.19 -4.05
C LYS A 465 -26.44 -23.56 -4.50
N HIS A 466 -26.56 -24.55 -3.62
CA HIS A 466 -26.03 -25.92 -3.75
C HIS A 466 -24.51 -26.08 -3.65
N ASP A 467 -23.74 -25.02 -3.47
CA ASP A 467 -22.28 -25.10 -3.41
C ASP A 467 -21.79 -25.86 -2.16
N ARG A 468 -21.03 -26.96 -2.38
CA ARG A 468 -20.51 -27.88 -1.36
C ARG A 468 -21.59 -28.35 -0.38
N SER A 469 -22.79 -28.63 -0.87
CA SER A 469 -23.90 -29.18 -0.07
C SER A 469 -23.79 -30.69 0.16
N PHE A 470 -22.95 -31.36 -0.63
CA PHE A 470 -22.67 -32.78 -0.50
C PHE A 470 -21.18 -33.04 -0.26
N MET A 471 -20.85 -34.19 0.33
CA MET A 471 -19.47 -34.63 0.54
C MET A 471 -19.36 -36.15 0.45
N LEU A 472 -18.15 -36.64 0.16
CA LEU A 472 -17.79 -38.05 0.18
C LEU A 472 -16.87 -38.33 1.37
N LEU A 473 -17.09 -39.47 2.01
CA LEU A 473 -16.28 -39.97 3.11
C LEU A 473 -15.76 -41.36 2.74
N GLN A 474 -14.51 -41.66 3.05
CA GLN A 474 -13.99 -43.02 2.97
C GLN A 474 -14.37 -43.74 4.27
N GLU A 475 -15.00 -44.91 4.16
CA GLU A 475 -15.23 -45.77 5.32
C GLU A 475 -13.92 -46.43 5.75
N THR A 476 -13.67 -46.45 7.07
CA THR A 476 -12.47 -47.04 7.66
C THR A 476 -12.86 -47.96 8.80
N LYS A 477 -11.93 -48.80 9.28
CA LYS A 477 -12.19 -49.71 10.41
C LYS A 477 -12.62 -48.97 11.68
N ASP A 478 -12.16 -47.73 11.84
CA ASP A 478 -12.38 -46.89 13.03
C ASP A 478 -13.45 -45.80 12.80
N GLY A 479 -14.24 -45.91 11.71
CA GLY A 479 -15.29 -44.95 11.37
C GLY A 479 -15.20 -44.49 9.92
N TYR A 480 -14.93 -43.19 9.71
CA TYR A 480 -14.81 -42.63 8.37
C TYR A 480 -13.79 -41.49 8.32
N LYS A 481 -13.33 -41.15 7.12
CA LYS A 481 -12.40 -40.05 6.87
C LYS A 481 -12.93 -39.13 5.77
N ASN A 482 -12.87 -37.81 6.00
CA ASN A 482 -13.25 -36.81 5.00
C ASN A 482 -12.37 -36.94 3.74
N MET A 483 -13.00 -37.02 2.57
CA MET A 483 -12.27 -37.09 1.31
C MET A 483 -12.03 -35.67 0.76
N ALA A 484 -10.79 -35.42 0.32
CA ALA A 484 -10.40 -34.21 -0.37
C ALA A 484 -9.31 -34.51 -1.41
N VAL A 485 -9.29 -33.73 -2.50
CA VAL A 485 -8.37 -33.91 -3.65
C VAL A 485 -6.89 -34.05 -3.24
N SER A 486 -6.48 -33.37 -2.16
CA SER A 486 -5.10 -33.44 -1.67
C SER A 486 -4.68 -34.85 -1.21
N SER A 487 -5.63 -35.66 -0.74
CA SER A 487 -5.41 -37.02 -0.26
C SER A 487 -6.02 -38.09 -1.20
N TYR A 488 -7.03 -37.72 -1.98
CA TYR A 488 -7.77 -38.58 -2.92
C TYR A 488 -7.84 -37.90 -4.30
N PRO A 489 -6.72 -37.84 -5.04
CA PRO A 489 -6.65 -37.12 -6.31
C PRO A 489 -7.61 -37.66 -7.39
N GLU A 490 -8.01 -38.92 -7.29
CA GLU A 490 -8.95 -39.59 -8.18
C GLU A 490 -10.38 -39.00 -8.10
N MET A 491 -10.69 -38.21 -7.08
CA MET A 491 -11.93 -37.40 -7.02
C MET A 491 -12.06 -36.44 -8.22
N THR A 492 -10.96 -36.09 -8.88
CA THR A 492 -10.97 -35.26 -10.08
C THR A 492 -11.42 -36.02 -11.34
N GLN A 493 -11.69 -37.32 -11.25
CA GLN A 493 -12.26 -38.14 -12.32
C GLN A 493 -13.79 -38.07 -12.40
N PHE A 494 -14.42 -37.22 -11.59
CA PHE A 494 -15.86 -37.04 -11.58
C PHE A 494 -16.22 -35.64 -12.08
N LEU A 495 -16.92 -35.60 -13.21
CA LEU A 495 -17.56 -34.41 -13.75
C LEU A 495 -18.96 -34.27 -13.17
N GLN A 496 -19.44 -33.04 -13.07
CA GLN A 496 -20.76 -32.74 -12.55
C GLN A 496 -21.48 -31.83 -13.54
N GLU A 497 -22.77 -32.06 -13.73
CA GLU A 497 -23.65 -31.17 -14.48
C GLU A 497 -24.92 -30.96 -13.66
N MET A 498 -25.45 -29.73 -13.65
CA MET A 498 -26.73 -29.42 -13.00
C MET A 498 -27.77 -29.15 -14.07
N LYS A 499 -28.87 -29.89 -14.00
CA LYS A 499 -30.02 -29.68 -14.88
C LYS A 499 -31.30 -29.93 -14.10
N ASN A 500 -32.21 -28.96 -14.17
CA ASN A 500 -33.45 -28.94 -13.38
C ASN A 500 -33.11 -29.01 -11.88
N ASP A 501 -33.64 -30.02 -11.17
CA ASP A 501 -33.44 -30.25 -9.73
C ASP A 501 -32.48 -31.41 -9.45
N THR A 502 -31.60 -31.74 -10.41
CA THR A 502 -30.70 -32.89 -10.35
C THR A 502 -29.27 -32.53 -10.73
N ILE A 503 -28.32 -33.16 -10.04
CA ILE A 503 -26.90 -33.21 -10.39
C ILE A 503 -26.65 -34.56 -11.06
N THR A 504 -26.19 -34.54 -12.31
CA THR A 504 -25.64 -35.72 -12.96
C THR A 504 -24.14 -35.76 -12.71
N VAL A 505 -23.66 -36.82 -12.06
CA VAL A 505 -22.23 -37.05 -11.81
C VAL A 505 -21.75 -38.09 -12.79
N LYS A 506 -20.75 -37.76 -13.62
CA LYS A 506 -20.13 -38.65 -14.60
C LYS A 506 -18.72 -39.03 -14.17
N TYR A 507 -18.44 -40.33 -14.06
CA TYR A 507 -17.10 -40.86 -13.86
C TYR A 507 -16.42 -41.14 -15.21
N ILE A 508 -15.23 -40.56 -15.44
CA ILE A 508 -14.52 -40.65 -16.73
C ILE A 508 -13.38 -41.68 -16.77
N ALA A 509 -13.13 -42.41 -15.67
CA ALA A 509 -12.19 -43.54 -15.60
C ALA A 509 -10.83 -43.34 -16.29
N CYS A 510 -10.20 -42.16 -16.12
CA CYS A 510 -8.94 -41.77 -16.76
C CYS A 510 -8.97 -41.80 -18.30
N GLY A 511 -10.14 -41.63 -18.91
CA GLY A 511 -10.35 -41.65 -20.36
C GLY A 511 -10.75 -43.01 -20.94
N ASP A 512 -10.96 -44.04 -20.11
CA ASP A 512 -11.45 -45.34 -20.56
C ASP A 512 -12.97 -45.32 -20.75
N ALA A 513 -13.40 -45.03 -21.99
CA ALA A 513 -14.81 -44.94 -22.37
C ALA A 513 -15.66 -46.17 -21.99
N SER A 514 -15.05 -47.35 -21.88
CA SER A 514 -15.76 -48.59 -21.53
C SER A 514 -16.18 -48.68 -20.06
N LYS A 515 -15.57 -47.87 -19.21
CA LYS A 515 -15.81 -47.81 -17.76
C LYS A 515 -16.50 -46.53 -17.33
N GLU A 516 -16.87 -45.68 -18.28
CA GLU A 516 -17.66 -44.49 -18.00
C GLU A 516 -19.04 -44.88 -17.46
N THR A 517 -19.45 -44.20 -16.40
CA THR A 517 -20.75 -44.38 -15.79
C THR A 517 -21.23 -43.04 -15.23
N SER A 518 -22.53 -42.91 -15.04
CA SER A 518 -23.14 -41.70 -14.50
C SER A 518 -24.25 -42.04 -13.52
N ILE A 519 -24.50 -41.13 -12.58
CA ILE A 519 -25.60 -41.23 -11.62
C ILE A 519 -26.27 -39.88 -11.44
N ASP A 520 -27.59 -39.90 -11.28
CA ASP A 520 -28.40 -38.71 -11.02
C ASP A 520 -28.77 -38.60 -9.54
N ILE A 521 -28.44 -37.43 -8.97
CA ILE A 521 -28.61 -37.11 -7.56
C ILE A 521 -29.54 -35.89 -7.45
N PRO A 522 -30.61 -35.92 -6.65
CA PRO A 522 -31.44 -34.73 -6.43
C PRO A 522 -30.63 -33.64 -5.71
N LEU A 523 -30.77 -32.39 -6.15
CA LEU A 523 -30.11 -31.22 -5.57
C LEU A 523 -30.56 -30.94 -4.12
N GLU A 524 -31.82 -31.25 -3.82
CA GLU A 524 -32.47 -31.11 -2.51
C GLU A 524 -33.16 -32.43 -2.14
N PRO A 525 -32.42 -33.44 -1.64
CA PRO A 525 -32.99 -34.70 -1.16
C PRO A 525 -33.91 -34.50 0.06
N ASP A 526 -34.98 -35.30 0.15
CA ASP A 526 -35.81 -35.38 1.36
C ASP A 526 -35.00 -35.96 2.52
N THR A 527 -34.84 -35.18 3.59
CA THR A 527 -33.99 -35.51 4.74
C THR A 527 -34.73 -36.22 5.86
N GLU A 528 -36.07 -36.21 5.88
CA GLU A 528 -36.87 -36.77 6.98
C GLU A 528 -36.66 -38.28 7.16
N LYS A 529 -36.29 -38.96 6.07
CA LYS A 529 -36.13 -40.42 6.02
C LYS A 529 -34.68 -40.88 5.97
N LEU A 530 -33.73 -39.96 6.11
CA LEU A 530 -32.30 -40.26 6.00
C LEU A 530 -31.63 -40.29 7.36
N ASP A 531 -30.82 -41.33 7.58
CA ASP A 531 -30.03 -41.47 8.79
C ASP A 531 -29.04 -40.31 8.94
N SER A 532 -28.97 -39.75 10.14
CA SER A 532 -27.98 -38.71 10.46
C SER A 532 -26.60 -39.31 10.72
N ILE A 533 -25.58 -38.54 10.38
CA ILE A 533 -24.18 -38.85 10.67
C ILE A 533 -23.49 -37.56 11.13
N ASP A 534 -22.86 -37.60 12.30
CA ASP A 534 -22.02 -36.50 12.74
C ASP A 534 -20.76 -36.47 11.89
N ILE A 535 -20.31 -35.28 11.52
CA ILE A 535 -19.14 -35.03 10.70
C ILE A 535 -18.32 -33.94 11.35
N ASN A 536 -17.03 -34.19 11.57
CA ASN A 536 -16.10 -33.16 11.98
C ASN A 536 -15.16 -32.80 10.83
N MET A 537 -15.24 -31.56 10.33
CA MET A 537 -14.34 -31.06 9.31
C MET A 537 -13.59 -29.84 9.85
N HIS A 538 -12.26 -29.89 9.83
CA HIS A 538 -11.39 -28.79 10.28
C HIS A 538 -11.73 -28.29 11.70
N SER A 539 -12.06 -29.21 12.62
CA SER A 539 -12.47 -28.92 13.99
C SER A 539 -13.79 -28.13 14.12
N ALA A 540 -14.60 -28.10 13.07
CA ALA A 540 -15.95 -27.55 13.05
C ALA A 540 -16.98 -28.68 12.79
N PRO A 541 -17.57 -29.25 13.87
CA PRO A 541 -18.53 -30.33 13.76
C PRO A 541 -19.86 -29.85 13.16
N THR A 542 -20.54 -30.76 12.48
CA THR A 542 -21.93 -30.63 12.01
C THR A 542 -22.55 -32.01 11.90
N THR A 543 -23.86 -32.06 11.65
CA THR A 543 -24.59 -33.29 11.37
C THR A 543 -25.04 -33.29 9.91
N ALA A 544 -24.86 -34.39 9.20
CA ALA A 544 -25.28 -34.57 7.82
C ALA A 544 -26.22 -35.78 7.70
N HIS A 545 -26.80 -35.97 6.52
CA HIS A 545 -27.68 -37.08 6.21
C HIS A 545 -26.97 -38.06 5.27
N ARG A 546 -27.00 -39.35 5.61
CA ARG A 546 -26.49 -40.43 4.75
C ARG A 546 -27.42 -40.60 3.56
N MET A 547 -26.86 -40.51 2.36
CA MET A 547 -27.63 -40.70 1.14
C MET A 547 -27.97 -42.19 0.93
N PRO A 548 -29.07 -42.51 0.21
CA PRO A 548 -29.48 -43.89 -0.06
C PRO A 548 -28.35 -44.79 -0.60
N GLN A 549 -28.36 -46.05 -0.19
CA GLN A 549 -27.26 -47.00 -0.43
C GLN A 549 -26.82 -47.11 -1.91
N ARG A 550 -27.77 -46.97 -2.85
CA ARG A 550 -27.47 -46.97 -4.30
C ARG A 550 -26.37 -45.97 -4.71
N TYR A 551 -26.29 -44.82 -4.03
CA TYR A 551 -25.28 -43.80 -4.30
C TYR A 551 -23.91 -44.23 -3.76
N ASN A 552 -23.89 -44.77 -2.53
CA ASN A 552 -22.69 -45.31 -1.90
C ASN A 552 -22.11 -46.45 -2.74
N ASP A 553 -22.95 -47.37 -3.22
CA ASP A 553 -22.55 -48.50 -4.07
C ASP A 553 -21.93 -48.02 -5.38
N TRP A 554 -22.54 -47.00 -6.01
CA TRP A 554 -22.02 -46.43 -7.26
C TRP A 554 -20.65 -45.78 -7.06
N PHE A 555 -20.50 -44.89 -6.07
CA PHE A 555 -19.20 -44.29 -5.77
C PHE A 555 -18.16 -45.36 -5.37
N THR A 556 -18.54 -46.33 -4.55
CA THR A 556 -17.67 -47.45 -4.14
C THR A 556 -17.16 -48.23 -5.35
N SER A 557 -18.02 -48.49 -6.33
CA SER A 557 -17.64 -49.17 -7.57
C SER A 557 -16.64 -48.35 -8.41
N CYS A 558 -16.77 -47.03 -8.42
CA CYS A 558 -15.85 -46.13 -9.15
C CYS A 558 -14.50 -45.95 -8.45
N PHE A 559 -14.48 -45.82 -7.12
CA PHE A 559 -13.26 -45.62 -6.34
C PHE A 559 -12.50 -46.93 -6.05
N GLY A 560 -13.21 -48.07 -6.02
CA GLY A 560 -12.64 -49.38 -5.67
C GLY A 560 -12.47 -49.61 -4.17
N TYR A 561 -13.06 -48.76 -3.33
CA TYR A 561 -13.10 -48.89 -1.87
C TYR A 561 -14.42 -48.33 -1.33
N PRO A 562 -14.87 -48.74 -0.13
CA PRO A 562 -16.15 -48.30 0.43
C PRO A 562 -16.20 -46.78 0.67
N VAL A 563 -17.24 -46.15 0.14
CA VAL A 563 -17.48 -44.70 0.20
C VAL A 563 -18.89 -44.41 0.73
N ILE A 564 -18.99 -43.44 1.63
CA ILE A 564 -20.24 -42.93 2.17
C ILE A 564 -20.51 -41.57 1.55
N PHE A 565 -21.67 -41.41 0.92
CA PHE A 565 -22.14 -40.17 0.35
C PHE A 565 -23.10 -39.47 1.32
N VAL A 566 -22.84 -38.20 1.60
CA VAL A 566 -23.59 -37.43 2.60
C VAL A 566 -24.10 -36.10 2.04
N TYR A 567 -25.26 -35.68 2.53
CA TYR A 567 -25.90 -34.40 2.23
C TYR A 567 -26.03 -33.57 3.49
N LEU A 568 -25.66 -32.29 3.41
CA LEU A 568 -25.66 -31.38 4.56
C LEU A 568 -27.08 -31.02 5.04
N GLY A 569 -28.03 -30.87 4.11
CA GLY A 569 -29.33 -30.29 4.41
C GLY A 569 -29.20 -28.86 4.96
N ALA A 570 -29.97 -28.54 6.00
CA ALA A 570 -29.95 -27.23 6.67
C ALA A 570 -28.80 -27.07 7.69
N ASN A 571 -27.98 -28.10 7.91
CA ASN A 571 -27.03 -28.15 9.02
C ASN A 571 -25.69 -27.47 8.70
N LEU A 572 -25.70 -26.14 8.64
CA LEU A 572 -24.50 -25.34 8.36
C LEU A 572 -23.48 -25.39 9.51
N ARG A 573 -22.20 -25.21 9.18
CA ARG A 573 -21.06 -25.28 10.11
C ARG A 573 -20.58 -23.89 10.50
N ASP A 574 -20.10 -23.74 11.74
CA ASP A 574 -19.49 -22.48 12.18
C ASP A 574 -18.10 -22.25 11.58
N VAL A 575 -17.82 -21.00 11.24
CA VAL A 575 -16.50 -20.51 10.85
C VAL A 575 -15.58 -20.42 12.09
N LYS A 576 -14.32 -20.87 11.98
CA LYS A 576 -13.38 -20.99 13.14
C LYS A 576 -12.21 -20.02 13.14
N PHE A 577 -12.11 -19.10 12.20
CA PHE A 577 -11.10 -18.05 12.29
C PHE A 577 -11.27 -17.26 13.59
N GLN A 578 -10.17 -17.05 14.34
CA GLN A 578 -10.22 -16.47 15.69
C GLN A 578 -10.46 -14.95 15.69
N ASP A 579 -10.20 -14.27 14.56
CA ASP A 579 -10.26 -12.81 14.43
C ASP A 579 -11.53 -12.30 13.71
N MET A 580 -12.54 -13.17 13.59
CA MET A 580 -13.45 -13.18 12.44
C MET A 580 -14.93 -13.18 12.76
N GLN A 581 -15.30 -12.64 13.92
CA GLN A 581 -16.66 -12.14 14.10
C GLN A 581 -16.63 -10.63 13.88
N PRO A 582 -17.65 -10.04 13.21
CA PRO A 582 -17.65 -8.65 12.79
C PRO A 582 -17.18 -7.74 13.95
N LEU A 583 -16.03 -7.10 13.75
CA LEU A 583 -15.36 -6.25 14.74
C LEU A 583 -16.03 -4.87 14.88
N GLU A 584 -17.35 -4.80 14.73
CA GLU A 584 -18.08 -3.63 15.21
C GLU A 584 -18.75 -3.98 16.53
N PRO A 585 -18.09 -3.76 17.68
CA PRO A 585 -18.81 -3.77 18.93
C PRO A 585 -19.90 -2.70 18.87
N ASP A 586 -21.09 -3.04 19.35
CA ASP A 586 -22.19 -2.08 19.45
C ASP A 586 -21.74 -0.83 20.23
N PRO A 587 -22.37 0.33 20.00
CA PRO A 587 -21.94 1.61 20.59
C PRO A 587 -21.82 1.58 22.11
N LEU A 588 -22.64 0.78 22.79
CA LEU A 588 -22.63 0.63 24.25
C LEU A 588 -21.44 -0.19 24.72
N THR A 589 -21.11 -1.28 24.02
CA THR A 589 -19.91 -2.09 24.30
C THR A 589 -18.62 -1.29 24.02
N ARG A 590 -18.61 -0.48 22.95
CA ARG A 590 -17.50 0.45 22.65
C ARG A 590 -17.35 1.53 23.71
N PHE A 591 -18.46 2.00 24.29
CA PHE A 591 -18.45 2.97 25.39
C PHE A 591 -17.95 2.34 26.70
N LEU A 592 -18.46 1.16 27.08
CA LEU A 592 -18.12 0.49 28.33
C LEU A 592 -16.68 -0.05 28.34
N SER A 593 -16.19 -0.59 27.22
CA SER A 593 -14.80 -1.03 27.09
C SER A 593 -13.80 0.13 27.17
N LYS A 594 -14.25 1.36 26.91
CA LYS A 594 -13.43 2.58 26.93
C LYS A 594 -13.41 3.26 28.30
N HIS A 595 -14.38 2.98 29.18
CA HIS A 595 -14.55 3.71 30.44
C HIS A 595 -14.46 2.85 31.71
N VAL A 596 -14.41 1.52 31.63
CA VAL A 596 -14.34 0.65 32.81
C VAL A 596 -13.05 -0.19 32.83
N PRO A 597 -12.10 0.08 33.74
CA PRO A 597 -10.81 -0.59 33.80
C PRO A 597 -10.91 -1.85 34.68
N PHE A 598 -11.53 -2.92 34.20
CA PHE A 598 -11.35 -4.25 34.78
C PHE A 598 -11.29 -5.30 33.67
N THR A 599 -10.46 -6.33 33.88
CA THR A 599 -10.08 -7.33 32.90
C THR A 599 -11.29 -7.86 32.12
N LYS A 600 -11.14 -7.98 30.80
CA LYS A 600 -12.17 -8.44 29.83
C LYS A 600 -13.01 -9.62 30.35
N SER A 601 -12.34 -10.55 31.04
CA SER A 601 -12.94 -11.74 31.67
C SER A 601 -13.89 -11.48 32.86
N TYR A 602 -13.71 -10.40 33.61
CA TYR A 602 -14.54 -10.08 34.78
C TYR A 602 -15.85 -9.36 34.37
N VAL A 603 -15.78 -8.48 33.37
CA VAL A 603 -16.96 -7.78 32.82
C VAL A 603 -17.89 -8.78 32.12
N GLU A 604 -17.35 -9.72 31.35
CA GLU A 604 -18.12 -10.78 30.69
C GLU A 604 -18.86 -11.70 31.69
N LYS A 605 -18.28 -11.92 32.88
CA LYS A 605 -18.78 -12.88 33.88
C LYS A 605 -19.76 -12.28 34.89
N VAL A 606 -19.62 -10.99 35.21
CA VAL A 606 -20.44 -10.29 36.23
C VAL A 606 -21.69 -9.64 35.63
N MET A 607 -21.62 -9.16 34.38
CA MET A 607 -22.72 -8.36 33.79
C MET A 607 -23.79 -9.19 33.09
N GLY A 608 -23.66 -10.52 33.02
CA GLY A 608 -24.64 -11.35 32.30
C GLY A 608 -24.82 -10.94 30.83
N LEU A 609 -23.79 -10.30 30.24
CA LEU A 609 -23.70 -10.04 28.80
C LEU A 609 -23.45 -11.39 28.11
N HIS A 610 -24.46 -12.24 28.10
CA HIS A 610 -24.61 -13.19 27.01
C HIS A 610 -24.45 -12.38 25.72
N LYS A 611 -23.58 -12.83 24.81
CA LYS A 611 -23.60 -12.45 23.40
C LYS A 611 -25.07 -12.43 22.97
N SER A 612 -25.68 -11.25 22.91
CA SER A 612 -27.02 -11.09 22.41
C SER A 612 -26.93 -11.24 20.90
N GLY A 613 -27.03 -12.48 20.44
CA GLY A 613 -27.58 -12.85 19.13
C GLY A 613 -27.04 -12.14 17.89
N GLU A 614 -25.72 -11.93 17.74
CA GLU A 614 -25.15 -11.72 16.40
C GLU A 614 -24.79 -13.08 15.80
N GLU A 615 -25.53 -13.48 14.75
CA GLU A 615 -25.35 -14.75 14.07
C GLU A 615 -23.91 -14.87 13.54
N SER A 616 -23.18 -15.89 14.02
CA SER A 616 -21.90 -16.28 13.45
C SER A 616 -22.08 -16.63 11.97
N TRP A 617 -21.14 -16.24 11.11
CA TRP A 617 -21.14 -16.76 9.74
C TRP A 617 -21.11 -18.27 9.76
N LYS A 618 -21.95 -18.86 8.91
CA LYS A 618 -22.01 -20.30 8.71
C LYS A 618 -21.66 -20.67 7.29
N ILE A 619 -21.08 -21.85 7.13
CA ILE A 619 -20.59 -22.39 5.86
C ILE A 619 -21.12 -23.80 5.63
N THR A 620 -21.14 -24.22 4.36
CA THR A 620 -21.47 -25.60 3.99
C THR A 620 -20.28 -26.54 4.24
N PHE A 621 -20.10 -27.60 3.43
CA PHE A 621 -18.85 -28.37 3.42
C PHE A 621 -17.69 -27.63 2.73
N ALA A 622 -17.83 -26.32 2.48
CA ALA A 622 -16.70 -25.45 2.15
C ALA A 622 -15.64 -25.47 3.26
N ASP A 623 -14.36 -25.36 2.89
CA ASP A 623 -13.24 -25.48 3.84
C ASP A 623 -13.26 -24.37 4.88
N CYS A 624 -13.21 -23.11 4.42
CA CYS A 624 -13.03 -21.94 5.29
C CYS A 624 -14.08 -20.84 5.09
N ALA A 625 -14.62 -20.68 3.88
CA ALA A 625 -15.50 -19.55 3.54
C ALA A 625 -16.56 -19.90 2.47
N PRO A 626 -17.70 -19.18 2.43
CA PRO A 626 -18.73 -19.31 1.42
C PRO A 626 -18.25 -19.09 -0.02
N TYR A 627 -17.39 -18.08 -0.19
CA TYR A 627 -16.86 -17.68 -1.49
C TYR A 627 -15.34 -17.65 -1.49
N LEU A 628 -14.75 -18.04 -2.61
CA LEU A 628 -13.37 -17.75 -2.96
C LEU A 628 -13.34 -16.85 -4.20
N PHE A 629 -12.80 -15.64 -4.05
CA PHE A 629 -12.58 -14.68 -5.11
C PHE A 629 -11.13 -14.77 -5.62
N THR A 630 -10.93 -14.69 -6.92
CA THR A 630 -9.61 -14.63 -7.57
C THR A 630 -9.65 -13.65 -8.72
N SER A 631 -8.52 -13.05 -9.10
CA SER A 631 -8.45 -12.22 -10.32
C SER A 631 -7.92 -13.00 -11.52
N GLN A 632 -8.38 -12.62 -12.71
CA GLN A 632 -7.86 -13.11 -13.98
C GLN A 632 -6.38 -12.73 -14.16
N THR A 633 -6.01 -11.50 -13.78
CA THR A 633 -4.63 -10.99 -13.80
C THR A 633 -3.69 -11.86 -12.94
N SER A 634 -4.14 -12.32 -11.76
CA SER A 634 -3.36 -13.28 -10.95
C SER A 634 -3.19 -14.63 -11.63
N LEU A 635 -4.23 -15.14 -12.30
CA LEU A 635 -4.15 -16.41 -13.03
C LEU A 635 -3.16 -16.34 -14.21
N GLU A 636 -3.13 -15.21 -14.90
CA GLU A 636 -2.18 -14.93 -15.97
C GLU A 636 -0.74 -14.93 -15.45
N ASP A 637 -0.48 -14.35 -14.27
CA ASP A 637 0.82 -14.45 -13.61
C ASP A 637 1.17 -15.90 -13.22
N VAL A 638 0.20 -16.72 -12.79
CA VAL A 638 0.50 -18.15 -12.56
C VAL A 638 0.84 -18.87 -13.87
N SER A 639 0.11 -18.55 -14.94
CA SER A 639 0.29 -19.14 -16.26
C SER A 639 1.64 -18.75 -16.87
N SER A 640 2.10 -17.51 -16.68
CA SER A 640 3.41 -17.05 -17.16
C SER A 640 4.60 -17.78 -16.52
N ARG A 641 4.40 -18.45 -15.38
CA ARG A 641 5.40 -19.30 -14.69
C ARG A 641 5.48 -20.71 -15.27
N LEU A 642 4.57 -21.07 -16.17
CA LEU A 642 4.57 -22.34 -16.90
C LEU A 642 5.27 -22.17 -18.26
N PRO A 643 5.72 -23.27 -18.89
CA PRO A 643 6.33 -23.21 -20.22
C PRO A 643 5.40 -22.58 -21.25
N GLU A 644 5.97 -21.98 -22.29
CA GLU A 644 5.24 -21.36 -23.39
C GLU A 644 4.20 -22.32 -24.00
N GLY A 645 2.97 -21.83 -24.20
CA GLY A 645 1.84 -22.62 -24.70
C GLY A 645 1.10 -23.46 -23.64
N MET A 646 1.42 -23.30 -22.35
CA MET A 646 0.73 -23.98 -21.24
C MET A 646 0.09 -22.98 -20.28
N ASP A 647 -1.23 -22.89 -20.30
CA ASP A 647 -1.99 -22.06 -19.36
C ASP A 647 -2.37 -22.82 -18.09
N MET A 648 -2.45 -22.10 -16.98
CA MET A 648 -2.89 -22.67 -15.72
C MET A 648 -4.41 -22.82 -15.69
N ASP A 649 -4.88 -24.00 -15.30
CA ASP A 649 -6.30 -24.28 -15.11
C ASP A 649 -6.79 -23.66 -13.79
N ILE A 650 -7.61 -22.61 -13.89
CA ILE A 650 -8.21 -21.92 -12.74
C ILE A 650 -9.07 -22.82 -11.86
N GLU A 651 -9.68 -23.88 -12.42
CA GLU A 651 -10.54 -24.79 -11.66
C GLU A 651 -9.77 -25.55 -10.59
N LYS A 652 -8.45 -25.72 -10.77
CA LYS A 652 -7.56 -26.30 -9.76
C LYS A 652 -7.45 -25.43 -8.51
N PHE A 653 -7.59 -24.10 -8.65
CA PHE A 653 -7.65 -23.19 -7.52
C PHE A 653 -9.01 -23.19 -6.81
N ARG A 654 -10.03 -23.75 -7.48
CA ARG A 654 -11.39 -23.91 -6.98
C ARG A 654 -12.11 -22.60 -6.56
N PRO A 655 -11.93 -21.47 -7.27
CA PRO A 655 -12.64 -20.23 -6.93
C PRO A 655 -14.14 -20.38 -7.14
N ASN A 656 -14.93 -19.57 -6.47
CA ASN A 656 -16.35 -19.40 -6.81
C ASN A 656 -16.52 -18.28 -7.83
N VAL A 657 -15.74 -17.20 -7.70
CA VAL A 657 -15.85 -16.01 -8.54
C VAL A 657 -14.46 -15.62 -9.05
N VAL A 658 -14.34 -15.49 -10.36
CA VAL A 658 -13.17 -14.89 -11.01
C VAL A 658 -13.55 -13.50 -11.49
N VAL A 659 -12.71 -12.51 -11.18
CA VAL A 659 -12.90 -11.13 -11.62
C VAL A 659 -11.85 -10.71 -12.64
N GLU A 660 -12.28 -9.99 -13.68
CA GLU A 660 -11.40 -9.33 -14.64
C GLU A 660 -11.31 -7.83 -14.37
N GLY A 661 -10.26 -7.18 -14.85
CA GLY A 661 -10.03 -5.74 -14.72
C GLY A 661 -9.25 -5.31 -13.47
N ALA A 662 -8.69 -6.26 -12.71
CA ALA A 662 -7.70 -5.93 -11.69
C ALA A 662 -6.42 -5.42 -12.37
N TYR A 663 -5.85 -4.34 -11.84
CA TYR A 663 -4.76 -3.62 -12.50
C TYR A 663 -3.45 -4.40 -12.49
N ASP A 664 -3.10 -4.99 -11.34
CA ASP A 664 -1.88 -5.79 -11.15
C ASP A 664 -2.22 -7.22 -10.67
N PRO A 665 -1.35 -8.22 -10.96
CA PRO A 665 -1.44 -9.54 -10.35
C PRO A 665 -1.46 -9.44 -8.82
N TYR A 666 -2.31 -10.26 -8.19
CA TYR A 666 -2.44 -10.39 -6.74
C TYR A 666 -2.96 -9.16 -6.00
N GLN A 667 -3.50 -8.16 -6.71
CA GLN A 667 -4.16 -7.03 -6.07
C GLN A 667 -5.29 -7.47 -5.12
N GLU A 668 -5.91 -8.63 -5.39
CA GLU A 668 -6.92 -9.21 -4.50
C GLU A 668 -6.42 -9.50 -3.09
N ASP A 669 -5.12 -9.68 -2.88
CA ASP A 669 -4.53 -9.92 -1.56
C ASP A 669 -4.82 -8.78 -0.55
N TYR A 670 -5.13 -7.59 -1.07
CA TYR A 670 -5.36 -6.39 -0.30
C TYR A 670 -6.84 -5.97 -0.27
N TRP A 671 -7.74 -6.61 -1.03
CA TRP A 671 -9.15 -6.21 -1.01
C TRP A 671 -9.76 -6.53 0.36
N GLY A 672 -10.13 -5.51 1.14
CA GLY A 672 -10.82 -5.67 2.41
C GLY A 672 -12.33 -5.84 2.26
N LYS A 673 -12.91 -5.20 1.24
CA LYS A 673 -14.35 -5.23 0.96
C LYS A 673 -14.62 -5.02 -0.53
N LEU A 674 -15.53 -5.79 -1.09
CA LEU A 674 -16.07 -5.60 -2.43
C LEU A 674 -17.56 -5.27 -2.38
N THR A 675 -18.06 -4.67 -3.45
CA THR A 675 -19.49 -4.60 -3.73
C THR A 675 -19.78 -5.20 -5.11
N VAL A 676 -20.68 -6.17 -5.17
CA VAL A 676 -21.19 -6.75 -6.42
C VAL A 676 -22.47 -6.03 -6.83
N ASN A 677 -22.52 -5.53 -8.06
CA ASN A 677 -23.59 -4.70 -8.59
C ASN A 677 -23.96 -3.47 -7.74
N GLY A 678 -23.05 -3.02 -6.86
CA GLY A 678 -23.32 -1.98 -5.86
C GLY A 678 -24.40 -2.34 -4.83
N ARG A 679 -24.78 -3.63 -4.74
CA ARG A 679 -25.91 -4.12 -3.92
C ARG A 679 -25.46 -5.12 -2.87
N THR A 680 -24.67 -6.13 -3.26
CA THR A 680 -24.17 -7.13 -2.32
C THR A 680 -22.80 -6.71 -1.80
N GLU A 681 -22.69 -6.52 -0.49
CA GLU A 681 -21.40 -6.28 0.16
C GLU A 681 -20.70 -7.61 0.46
N ILE A 682 -19.43 -7.71 0.07
CA ILE A 682 -18.58 -8.87 0.37
C ILE A 682 -17.41 -8.41 1.22
N ILE A 683 -17.33 -8.94 2.43
CA ILE A 683 -16.19 -8.76 3.33
C ILE A 683 -15.15 -9.82 2.97
N LEU A 684 -13.91 -9.39 2.78
CA LEU A 684 -12.80 -10.24 2.37
C LEU A 684 -11.74 -10.26 3.47
N PRO A 685 -11.84 -11.14 4.47
CA PRO A 685 -11.04 -11.04 5.69
C PRO A 685 -9.72 -11.80 5.65
N HIS A 686 -9.56 -12.81 4.78
CA HIS A 686 -8.33 -13.61 4.73
C HIS A 686 -8.02 -14.07 3.32
N ASN A 687 -6.72 -14.19 3.04
CA ASN A 687 -6.25 -14.81 1.82
C ASN A 687 -6.35 -16.34 1.88
N CYS A 688 -6.56 -16.98 0.73
CA CYS A 688 -6.66 -18.42 0.62
C CYS A 688 -5.28 -19.06 0.52
N VAL A 689 -4.90 -19.77 1.57
CA VAL A 689 -3.70 -20.60 1.60
C VAL A 689 -3.89 -21.80 0.66
N ARG A 690 -2.87 -22.10 -0.15
CA ARG A 690 -2.92 -23.15 -1.16
C ARG A 690 -2.20 -24.40 -0.70
N CYS A 691 -2.78 -25.55 -1.06
CA CYS A 691 -2.22 -26.87 -0.77
C CYS A 691 -1.91 -27.64 -2.06
N LYS A 692 -1.37 -28.86 -1.92
CA LYS A 692 -1.00 -29.75 -3.04
C LYS A 692 -2.13 -30.13 -3.99
N SER A 693 -3.39 -29.81 -3.69
CA SER A 693 -4.50 -30.09 -4.61
C SER A 693 -4.34 -29.43 -5.98
N ILE A 694 -3.65 -28.28 -6.05
CA ILE A 694 -3.46 -27.55 -7.31
C ILE A 694 -2.46 -28.24 -8.26
N ASN A 695 -1.70 -29.21 -7.76
CA ASN A 695 -0.75 -30.00 -8.54
C ASN A 695 -1.39 -31.27 -9.13
N ILE A 696 -2.67 -31.55 -8.84
CA ILE A 696 -3.32 -32.75 -9.37
C ILE A 696 -3.62 -32.55 -10.85
N ASP A 697 -3.32 -33.57 -11.64
CA ASP A 697 -3.75 -33.64 -13.03
C ASP A 697 -5.17 -34.21 -13.06
N HIS A 698 -6.11 -33.34 -13.44
CA HIS A 698 -7.51 -33.68 -13.55
C HIS A 698 -7.75 -34.79 -14.58
N LYS A 699 -6.94 -34.91 -15.65
CA LYS A 699 -7.14 -35.95 -16.67
C LYS A 699 -6.86 -37.34 -16.12
N THR A 700 -5.79 -37.50 -15.35
CA THR A 700 -5.33 -38.79 -14.84
C THR A 700 -5.80 -39.10 -13.43
N GLY A 701 -6.25 -38.11 -12.66
CA GLY A 701 -6.67 -38.30 -11.27
C GLY A 701 -5.50 -38.59 -10.34
N LYS A 702 -4.30 -38.12 -10.70
CA LYS A 702 -3.03 -38.38 -10.01
C LYS A 702 -2.25 -37.10 -9.82
N PRO A 703 -1.22 -37.07 -8.95
CA PRO A 703 -0.26 -35.97 -8.94
C PRO A 703 0.27 -35.73 -10.35
N GLY A 704 0.21 -34.48 -10.81
CA GLY A 704 0.70 -34.10 -12.13
C GLY A 704 2.21 -34.28 -12.22
N GLU A 705 2.68 -34.53 -13.43
CA GLU A 705 4.11 -34.63 -13.75
C GLU A 705 4.59 -33.33 -14.42
N GLY A 706 5.90 -33.06 -14.33
CA GLY A 706 6.53 -31.91 -14.96
C GLY A 706 6.02 -30.55 -14.44
N PRO A 707 6.08 -29.49 -15.26
CA PRO A 707 5.78 -28.13 -14.83
C PRO A 707 4.37 -27.91 -14.24
N ALA A 708 3.36 -28.57 -14.81
CA ALA A 708 1.97 -28.48 -14.34
C ALA A 708 1.75 -29.17 -12.98
N GLY A 709 2.59 -30.16 -12.64
CA GLY A 709 2.60 -30.85 -11.34
C GLY A 709 3.36 -30.12 -10.24
N GLU A 710 4.00 -29.00 -10.57
CA GLU A 710 4.91 -28.26 -9.69
C GLU A 710 4.44 -26.82 -9.43
N VAL A 711 3.18 -26.49 -9.76
CA VAL A 711 2.62 -25.14 -9.62
C VAL A 711 2.70 -24.65 -8.17
N LEU A 712 2.36 -25.50 -7.20
CA LEU A 712 2.48 -25.14 -5.77
C LEU A 712 3.92 -24.75 -5.41
N LYS A 713 4.91 -25.49 -5.90
CA LYS A 713 6.33 -25.20 -5.65
C LYS A 713 6.76 -23.89 -6.33
N ARG A 714 6.21 -23.59 -7.51
CA ARG A 714 6.42 -22.31 -8.20
C ARG A 714 5.85 -21.14 -7.40
N LEU A 715 4.62 -21.26 -6.90
CA LEU A 715 4.01 -20.25 -6.03
C LEU A 715 4.74 -20.11 -4.69
N GLN A 716 5.28 -21.20 -4.13
CA GLN A 716 6.04 -21.13 -2.87
C GLN A 716 7.28 -20.24 -2.93
N LYS A 717 7.83 -19.95 -4.12
CA LYS A 717 9.03 -19.13 -4.26
C LYS A 717 8.83 -17.71 -3.70
N ASP A 718 7.67 -17.13 -3.93
CA ASP A 718 7.38 -15.70 -3.72
C ASP A 718 5.99 -15.45 -3.09
N ARG A 719 5.05 -16.40 -3.19
CA ARG A 719 3.67 -16.23 -2.70
C ARG A 719 3.46 -16.72 -1.27
N ARG A 720 4.51 -17.00 -0.50
CA ARG A 720 4.46 -17.25 0.96
C ARG A 720 4.44 -15.92 1.73
N VAL A 721 3.40 -15.13 1.48
CA VAL A 721 3.29 -13.74 1.94
C VAL A 721 2.49 -13.60 3.24
N ASP A 722 1.70 -14.61 3.62
CA ASP A 722 0.93 -14.62 4.86
C ASP A 722 1.77 -15.18 6.02
N ILE A 723 2.04 -14.34 7.02
CA ILE A 723 2.87 -14.72 8.18
C ILE A 723 2.21 -15.78 9.06
N GLY A 724 0.89 -15.91 9.05
CA GLY A 724 0.14 -16.93 9.78
C GLY A 724 0.21 -18.31 9.12
N ALA A 725 0.54 -18.36 7.82
CA ALA A 725 0.69 -19.58 7.02
C ALA A 725 2.06 -19.65 6.32
N LYS A 726 3.13 -19.43 7.10
CA LYS A 726 4.53 -19.27 6.65
C LYS A 726 5.02 -20.23 5.56
N TRP A 727 4.52 -21.46 5.51
CA TRP A 727 5.03 -22.51 4.61
C TRP A 727 4.21 -22.69 3.33
N SER A 728 3.03 -22.08 3.27
CA SER A 728 2.05 -22.34 2.23
C SER A 728 1.84 -21.06 1.41
N PRO A 729 1.85 -21.15 0.07
CA PRO A 729 1.65 -19.97 -0.75
C PRO A 729 0.18 -19.57 -0.77
N VAL A 730 -0.08 -18.36 -1.25
CA VAL A 730 -1.38 -17.73 -1.18
C VAL A 730 -1.90 -17.40 -2.58
N PHE A 731 -3.16 -17.76 -2.86
CA PHE A 731 -3.84 -17.42 -4.13
C PHE A 731 -5.35 -17.33 -3.95
N GLY A 732 -5.90 -16.15 -4.24
CA GLY A 732 -7.31 -15.83 -4.03
C GLY A 732 -7.63 -15.44 -2.59
N ARG A 733 -8.86 -14.97 -2.38
CA ARG A 733 -9.31 -14.39 -1.12
C ARG A 733 -10.70 -14.88 -0.72
N TYR A 734 -10.86 -15.19 0.55
CA TYR A 734 -12.12 -15.66 1.09
C TYR A 734 -13.13 -14.52 1.24
N GLY A 735 -14.38 -14.77 0.86
CA GLY A 735 -15.46 -13.79 0.90
C GLY A 735 -16.67 -14.24 1.70
N PHE A 736 -17.22 -13.29 2.45
CA PHE A 736 -18.42 -13.43 3.28
C PHE A 736 -19.38 -12.28 2.98
N TRP A 737 -20.68 -12.51 3.07
CA TRP A 737 -21.65 -11.43 2.95
C TRP A 737 -21.55 -10.46 4.14
N GLY A 738 -21.56 -9.16 3.84
CA GLY A 738 -21.63 -8.08 4.83
C GLY A 738 -23.02 -7.91 5.44
N SER A 739 -23.10 -7.38 6.65
CA SER A 739 -24.31 -7.30 7.50
C SER A 739 -25.39 -6.31 7.05
N ASN A 740 -25.27 -5.70 5.86
CA ASN A 740 -26.09 -4.55 5.46
C ASN A 740 -27.40 -4.86 4.70
N GLY A 741 -27.98 -6.08 4.80
CA GLY A 741 -29.13 -6.43 3.96
C GLY A 741 -30.18 -7.36 4.58
N LYS A 742 -31.46 -6.98 4.44
CA LYS A 742 -32.65 -7.84 4.66
C LYS A 742 -32.84 -8.94 3.58
N LYS A 743 -31.96 -9.00 2.57
CA LYS A 743 -32.05 -9.96 1.46
C LYS A 743 -31.22 -11.20 1.79
N THR A 744 -31.83 -12.37 1.61
CA THR A 744 -31.21 -13.68 1.83
C THR A 744 -30.54 -14.24 0.58
N GLU A 745 -30.94 -13.74 -0.61
CA GLU A 745 -30.49 -14.25 -1.91
C GLU A 745 -30.39 -13.12 -2.95
N GLU A 746 -29.42 -13.23 -3.88
CA GLU A 746 -29.29 -12.36 -5.04
C GLU A 746 -28.75 -13.14 -6.25
N VAL A 747 -29.26 -12.88 -7.46
CA VAL A 747 -28.72 -13.52 -8.68
C VAL A 747 -27.52 -12.73 -9.17
N TRP A 748 -26.36 -13.38 -9.23
CA TRP A 748 -25.15 -12.86 -9.85
C TRP A 748 -24.98 -13.46 -11.25
N ARG A 749 -24.38 -12.69 -12.16
CA ARG A 749 -24.13 -13.06 -13.55
C ARG A 749 -22.70 -12.75 -13.97
N VAL A 750 -22.18 -13.52 -14.92
CA VAL A 750 -20.96 -13.12 -15.64
C VAL A 750 -21.22 -11.78 -16.34
N GLY A 751 -20.28 -10.85 -16.18
CA GLY A 751 -20.39 -9.46 -16.62
C GLY A 751 -20.90 -8.49 -15.54
N ASP A 752 -21.40 -8.99 -14.41
CA ASP A 752 -21.80 -8.14 -13.29
C ASP A 752 -20.60 -7.36 -12.73
N ARG A 753 -20.86 -6.13 -12.30
CA ARG A 753 -19.79 -5.23 -11.84
C ARG A 753 -19.33 -5.58 -10.44
N VAL A 754 -18.03 -5.48 -10.23
CA VAL A 754 -17.38 -5.62 -8.93
C VAL A 754 -16.60 -4.35 -8.66
N ASN A 755 -16.81 -3.72 -7.50
CA ASN A 755 -16.01 -2.56 -7.08
C ASN A 755 -15.30 -2.88 -5.77
N VAL A 756 -14.06 -2.42 -5.62
CA VAL A 756 -13.36 -2.45 -4.34
C VAL A 756 -13.88 -1.30 -3.49
N ALA A 757 -14.56 -1.64 -2.39
CA ALA A 757 -15.08 -0.66 -1.43
C ALA A 757 -14.07 -0.36 -0.31
N LYS A 758 -13.12 -1.28 -0.06
CA LYS A 758 -12.03 -1.09 0.90
C LYS A 758 -10.80 -1.86 0.45
N VAL A 759 -9.63 -1.20 0.50
CA VAL A 759 -8.30 -1.82 0.39
C VAL A 759 -7.70 -1.84 1.79
N ASN A 760 -7.04 -2.93 2.16
CA ASN A 760 -6.32 -3.07 3.41
C ASN A 760 -4.92 -2.47 3.26
N GLU A 761 -4.43 -1.84 4.33
CA GLU A 761 -3.09 -1.23 4.37
C GLU A 761 -1.96 -2.27 4.35
N GLY A 762 -2.29 -3.54 4.60
CA GLY A 762 -1.35 -4.65 4.57
C GLY A 762 -2.03 -6.00 4.39
N LEU A 763 -1.22 -7.04 4.30
CA LEU A 763 -1.68 -8.42 4.19
C LEU A 763 -2.34 -8.89 5.48
N THR A 764 -3.38 -9.70 5.33
CA THR A 764 -4.05 -10.33 6.47
C THR A 764 -3.25 -11.49 7.01
N VAL A 765 -3.43 -11.81 8.29
CA VAL A 765 -2.75 -12.92 8.96
C VAL A 765 -3.69 -14.11 9.05
N TRP A 766 -3.28 -15.28 8.60
CA TRP A 766 -4.03 -16.52 8.76
C TRP A 766 -4.14 -16.92 10.23
N SER A 767 -5.37 -17.16 10.71
CA SER A 767 -5.64 -17.50 12.11
C SER A 767 -6.57 -18.69 12.34
N TRP A 768 -6.75 -19.57 11.33
CA TRP A 768 -7.53 -20.80 11.50
C TRP A 768 -6.74 -21.86 12.27
N PRO A 769 -7.19 -22.31 13.45
CA PRO A 769 -6.46 -23.31 14.24
C PRO A 769 -6.48 -24.69 13.58
N GLY A 770 -5.30 -25.30 13.40
CA GLY A 770 -5.18 -26.69 12.93
C GLY A 770 -5.40 -26.90 11.43
N VAL A 771 -5.53 -25.84 10.64
CA VAL A 771 -5.53 -25.86 9.17
C VAL A 771 -4.42 -24.93 8.69
N GLY A 772 -3.24 -25.48 8.39
CA GLY A 772 -2.06 -24.71 7.98
C GLY A 772 -0.87 -25.61 7.70
#